data_AF-A0A1G9M997-F1
#
_entry.id   AF-A0A1G9M997-F1
#
_cell.length_a   1.000
_cell.length_b   1.000
_cell.length_c   1.000
_cell.angle_alpha   90.00
_cell.angle_beta   90.00
_cell.angle_gamma   90.00
#
_symmetry.space_group_name_H-M   'P 1'
#
loop_
_entity.id
_entity.type
_entity.pdbx_description
1 polymer ?
#
loop_
_entity_poly.entity_id
_entity_poly.type
_entity_poly.pdbx_seq_one_letter_code
_entity_poly.pdbx_strand_id
1 'polypeptide(L)'
;MIQEKVSSYFERYPDLKILFFFDENQEFLEEVKSLAIPHIHLEFYTDSAFTTKCKLLNELIDTKVLLYLPMAHPNTQDEYHRFPLLGLLLANKELKLDNVGEFMENYGLQRHQKALVTKYMKELKYSGVQMVCDPILTPYGFEEPALQRGLISSFLKLKIIESWTLIISKILTLLVAKDDSELNKVLAKIADLKMQDIIIQQVFENTSYAMKSLSRQELMQAARCIFYNKITQTITTVSNLDPYVSFKIKDQTQIVRLNQLLNETEINTHLSSSFNDVLKLVSNDIKGDKLIDIYGLDANFAEFSPSMIWAVINSLQNQIADAPEAVIKKLDNISIQQTLDEGMRNFLKYLTHLAKLHQMVNGISSYILNSPEDYLKAYSEEFYLIDTLYRKAIKAYKLIDYSELNSNILLDDLHLALNNRYEAHTDKLNREWLKCLDQFEFDYSKIPVAKQFDFFQNEIESLNQKVVVFISDALRYEVAHELLSELHGDVNNTAKMKYMIASIPSKTNIGMAQLLPAGELVYNNGDISNSTISTEGLPNRNTILQKFKTDSLAVQYSDIIGNSQEKNRAIFKNSVVYLYHDIIDSTGDKRASERRIFDAVTDAIDEIKRLVKKLHGSLNVAKVIITADHGFLYNDREIEDKDLESISEPIPLTSHNRYFITPTKSQQALSYSIPLSKTTSFKDDVFVTIPYSVNRYRKQGVGHQFVHGGGSLQEVVVPIIESSRKREEVVSKVRPSLINKGDLKVVSNILRLNILQDTKVSRMEKELSISTGLYNNNLLVSNEIISILNSTSDSPSERAVRVELTLSSDTPKNAFLKLKIFDVDDKLNPLIEERVQNNTLIQSDF
;
A
#
# COMPACT_ATOMS: atom_id res chain seq x y z
N MET A 1 -16.82 50.98 -33.10
CA MET A 1 -17.26 49.94 -32.13
C MET A 1 -18.73 49.58 -32.34
N ILE A 2 -19.56 50.56 -32.72
CA ILE A 2 -20.99 50.40 -32.94
C ILE A 2 -21.28 49.43 -34.10
N GLN A 3 -20.53 49.51 -35.20
CA GLN A 3 -20.69 48.64 -36.37
C GLN A 3 -20.62 47.14 -36.02
N GLU A 4 -19.56 46.71 -35.35
CA GLU A 4 -19.37 45.32 -34.94
C GLU A 4 -20.47 44.83 -34.00
N LYS A 5 -20.87 45.69 -33.03
CA LYS A 5 -21.97 45.37 -32.11
C LYS A 5 -23.30 45.20 -32.83
N VAL A 6 -23.63 46.08 -33.77
CA VAL A 6 -24.86 46.00 -34.55
C VAL A 6 -24.89 44.71 -35.37
N SER A 7 -23.81 44.38 -36.07
CA SER A 7 -23.70 43.12 -36.81
C SER A 7 -23.89 41.90 -35.90
N SER A 8 -23.23 41.89 -34.74
CA SER A 8 -23.35 40.81 -33.74
C SER A 8 -24.78 40.59 -33.25
N TYR A 9 -25.55 41.66 -32.99
CA TYR A 9 -26.96 41.53 -32.58
C TYR A 9 -27.80 40.84 -33.66
N PHE A 10 -27.63 41.23 -34.92
CA PHE A 10 -28.39 40.66 -36.03
C PHE A 10 -27.93 39.26 -36.45
N GLU A 11 -26.69 38.87 -36.13
CA GLU A 11 -26.21 37.49 -36.26
C GLU A 11 -26.77 36.61 -35.14
N ARG A 12 -26.78 37.11 -33.90
CA ARG A 12 -27.25 36.37 -32.71
C ARG A 12 -28.77 36.18 -32.69
N TYR A 13 -29.51 37.13 -33.26
CA TYR A 13 -30.97 37.08 -33.34
C TYR A 13 -31.40 37.16 -34.82
N PRO A 14 -31.50 36.03 -35.55
CA PRO A 14 -31.80 36.02 -36.98
C PRO A 14 -33.13 36.67 -37.35
N ASP A 15 -34.14 36.52 -36.46
CA ASP A 15 -35.49 37.05 -36.62
C ASP A 15 -35.61 38.54 -36.24
N LEU A 16 -34.57 39.13 -35.65
CA LEU A 16 -34.57 40.54 -35.27
C LEU A 16 -34.67 41.41 -36.52
N LYS A 17 -35.68 42.27 -36.56
CA LYS A 17 -35.93 43.19 -37.68
C LYS A 17 -35.44 44.59 -37.41
N ILE A 18 -35.65 45.10 -36.20
CA ILE A 18 -35.32 46.48 -35.82
C ILE A 18 -34.40 46.44 -34.61
N LEU A 19 -33.30 47.17 -34.63
CA LEU A 19 -32.44 47.37 -33.46
C LEU A 19 -32.54 48.84 -33.05
N PHE A 20 -33.11 49.11 -31.88
CA PHE A 20 -33.30 50.46 -31.36
C PHE A 20 -32.00 50.97 -30.74
N PHE A 21 -31.52 52.14 -31.13
CA PHE A 21 -30.35 52.77 -30.50
C PHE A 21 -30.71 54.15 -29.95
N PHE A 22 -30.88 54.23 -28.63
CA PHE A 22 -31.18 55.48 -27.92
C PHE A 22 -29.89 56.22 -27.56
N ASP A 23 -29.78 57.47 -27.98
CA ASP A 23 -28.63 58.34 -27.73
C ASP A 23 -29.11 59.73 -27.31
N GLU A 24 -29.46 59.85 -26.02
CA GLU A 24 -30.04 61.07 -25.42
C GLU A 24 -29.16 62.30 -25.62
N ASN A 25 -27.85 62.14 -25.43
CA ASN A 25 -26.87 63.21 -25.55
C ASN A 25 -26.32 63.40 -26.97
N GLN A 26 -26.75 62.54 -27.93
CA GLN A 26 -26.25 62.51 -29.30
C GLN A 26 -24.73 62.33 -29.40
N GLU A 27 -24.13 61.64 -28.43
CA GLU A 27 -22.68 61.44 -28.33
C GLU A 27 -22.13 60.60 -29.48
N PHE A 28 -22.96 59.73 -30.06
CA PHE A 28 -22.59 58.80 -31.12
C PHE A 28 -23.16 59.20 -32.49
N LEU A 29 -23.83 60.35 -32.60
CA LEU A 29 -24.49 60.80 -33.83
C LEU A 29 -23.56 60.81 -35.05
N GLU A 30 -22.35 61.37 -34.90
CA GLU A 30 -21.39 61.48 -35.99
C GLU A 30 -20.76 60.11 -36.34
N GLU A 31 -20.53 59.23 -35.36
CA GLU A 31 -20.11 57.84 -35.63
C GLU A 31 -21.21 57.12 -36.41
N VAL A 32 -22.47 57.23 -35.98
CA VAL A 32 -23.62 56.57 -36.60
C VAL A 32 -23.87 57.04 -38.03
N LYS A 33 -23.80 58.35 -38.31
CA LYS A 33 -23.93 58.88 -39.68
C LYS A 33 -22.88 58.32 -40.64
N SER A 34 -21.70 57.98 -40.13
CA SER A 34 -20.61 57.41 -40.91
C SER A 34 -20.69 55.89 -41.08
N LEU A 35 -21.64 55.21 -40.43
CA LEU A 35 -21.78 53.76 -40.48
C LEU A 35 -22.25 53.29 -41.86
N ALA A 36 -21.48 52.39 -42.46
CA ALA A 36 -21.88 51.62 -43.63
C ALA A 36 -21.85 50.13 -43.27
N ILE A 37 -23.02 49.57 -42.95
CA ILE A 37 -23.14 48.16 -42.55
C ILE A 37 -23.85 47.39 -43.68
N PRO A 38 -23.19 46.40 -44.32
CA PRO A 38 -23.80 45.63 -45.40
C PRO A 38 -25.13 45.00 -44.98
N HIS A 39 -26.16 45.12 -45.83
CA HIS A 39 -27.49 44.51 -45.63
C HIS A 39 -28.29 45.01 -44.41
N ILE A 40 -27.88 46.11 -43.77
CA ILE A 40 -28.62 46.76 -42.68
C ILE A 40 -28.90 48.20 -43.07
N HIS A 41 -30.17 48.60 -43.03
CA HIS A 41 -30.61 49.97 -43.27
C HIS A 41 -30.50 50.79 -41.99
N LEU A 42 -29.87 51.96 -42.07
CA LEU A 42 -29.81 52.92 -40.96
C LEU A 42 -30.94 53.93 -41.10
N GLU A 43 -31.91 53.92 -40.18
CA GLU A 43 -33.01 54.89 -40.15
C GLU A 43 -32.86 55.82 -38.94
N PHE A 44 -32.98 57.12 -39.18
CA PHE A 44 -32.99 58.14 -38.13
C PHE A 44 -34.43 58.46 -37.75
N TYR A 45 -34.73 58.40 -36.45
CA TYR A 45 -36.00 58.86 -35.92
C TYR A 45 -36.11 60.39 -36.11
N THR A 46 -37.13 60.83 -36.85
CA THR A 46 -37.45 62.24 -37.11
C THR A 46 -38.74 62.61 -36.38
N ASP A 47 -39.07 63.90 -36.28
CA ASP A 47 -40.18 64.43 -35.45
C ASP A 47 -41.60 63.88 -35.77
N SER A 48 -41.76 63.00 -36.77
CA SER A 48 -43.02 62.32 -37.07
C SER A 48 -42.96 60.82 -36.75
N ALA A 49 -43.43 60.45 -35.56
CA ALA A 49 -43.58 59.06 -35.13
C ALA A 49 -44.41 58.20 -36.10
N PHE A 50 -45.46 58.79 -36.70
CA PHE A 50 -46.32 58.11 -37.66
C PHE A 50 -45.55 57.75 -38.93
N THR A 51 -44.75 58.68 -39.46
CA THR A 51 -43.94 58.45 -40.65
C THR A 51 -42.91 57.35 -40.41
N THR A 52 -42.18 57.40 -39.29
CA THR A 52 -41.22 56.35 -38.94
C THR A 52 -41.89 54.99 -38.78
N LYS A 53 -43.06 54.93 -38.13
CA LYS A 53 -43.82 53.68 -37.98
C LYS A 53 -44.28 53.11 -39.33
N CYS A 54 -44.78 53.95 -40.24
CA CYS A 54 -45.19 53.54 -41.58
C CYS A 54 -44.02 53.01 -42.41
N LYS A 55 -42.85 53.67 -42.35
CA LYS A 55 -41.63 53.18 -43.02
C LYS A 55 -41.19 51.82 -42.50
N LEU A 56 -41.10 51.66 -41.18
CA LEU A 56 -40.65 50.43 -40.53
C LEU A 56 -41.60 49.25 -40.78
N LEU A 57 -42.91 49.50 -40.88
CA LEU A 57 -43.92 48.46 -41.06
C LEU A 57 -44.27 48.15 -42.53
N ASN A 58 -43.92 49.02 -43.49
CA ASN A 58 -44.24 48.83 -44.90
C ASN A 58 -42.99 48.85 -45.78
N GLU A 59 -42.32 50.00 -45.89
CA GLU A 59 -41.21 50.21 -46.84
C GLU A 59 -39.97 49.37 -46.51
N LEU A 60 -39.70 49.15 -45.22
CA LEU A 60 -38.52 48.46 -44.71
C LEU A 60 -38.83 47.08 -44.12
N ILE A 61 -40.00 46.50 -44.39
CA ILE A 61 -40.50 45.27 -43.74
C ILE A 61 -39.56 44.05 -43.90
N ASP A 62 -38.92 43.93 -45.06
CA ASP A 62 -38.01 42.83 -45.39
C ASP A 62 -36.54 43.14 -45.10
N THR A 63 -36.25 44.33 -44.56
CA THR A 63 -34.89 44.82 -44.33
C THR A 63 -34.57 44.84 -42.83
N LYS A 64 -33.32 44.52 -42.46
CA LYS A 64 -32.83 44.71 -41.09
C LYS A 64 -32.54 46.19 -40.87
N VAL A 65 -33.09 46.78 -39.81
CA VAL A 65 -33.01 48.23 -39.56
C VAL A 65 -32.31 48.54 -38.25
N LEU A 66 -31.26 49.36 -38.28
CA LEU A 66 -30.77 50.07 -37.10
C LEU A 66 -31.54 51.39 -37.00
N LEU A 67 -32.40 51.52 -35.99
CA LEU A 67 -33.19 52.73 -35.75
C LEU A 67 -32.47 53.58 -34.70
N TYR A 68 -31.90 54.72 -35.13
CA TYR A 68 -31.26 55.69 -34.24
C TYR A 68 -32.29 56.68 -33.68
N LEU A 69 -32.35 56.83 -32.36
CA LEU A 69 -33.25 57.74 -31.66
C LEU A 69 -32.44 58.74 -30.82
N PRO A 70 -32.42 60.05 -31.16
CA PRO A 70 -31.74 61.09 -30.39
C PRO A 70 -32.55 61.49 -29.14
N MET A 71 -32.89 60.51 -28.30
CA MET A 71 -33.69 60.70 -27.09
C MET A 71 -33.34 59.63 -26.04
N ALA A 72 -33.69 59.90 -24.79
CA ALA A 72 -33.58 58.94 -23.71
C ALA A 72 -34.41 57.67 -24.00
N HIS A 73 -33.89 56.52 -23.56
CA HIS A 73 -34.71 55.33 -23.44
C HIS A 73 -35.86 55.57 -22.43
N PRO A 74 -37.13 55.22 -22.74
CA PRO A 74 -38.20 55.28 -21.75
C PRO A 74 -37.89 54.34 -20.57
N ASN A 75 -37.78 54.90 -19.36
CA ASN A 75 -37.38 54.18 -18.15
C ASN A 75 -38.54 54.01 -17.14
N THR A 76 -39.55 54.87 -17.20
CA THR A 76 -40.75 54.83 -16.33
C THR A 76 -41.99 54.30 -17.06
N GLN A 77 -42.98 53.82 -16.29
CA GLN A 77 -44.24 53.33 -16.87
C GLN A 77 -44.96 54.41 -17.70
N ASP A 78 -44.97 55.65 -17.21
CA ASP A 78 -45.55 56.79 -17.92
C ASP A 78 -44.80 57.13 -19.21
N GLU A 79 -43.46 57.03 -19.21
CA GLU A 79 -42.64 57.23 -20.41
C GLU A 79 -42.90 56.15 -21.47
N TYR A 80 -43.02 54.88 -21.06
CA TYR A 80 -43.39 53.81 -21.99
C TYR A 80 -44.77 54.06 -22.61
N HIS A 81 -45.77 54.45 -21.80
CA HIS A 81 -47.12 54.76 -22.32
C HIS A 81 -47.12 55.90 -23.34
N ARG A 82 -46.19 56.85 -23.22
CA ARG A 82 -46.04 57.97 -24.15
C ARG A 82 -45.13 57.68 -25.33
N PHE A 83 -44.39 56.56 -25.32
CA PHE A 83 -43.45 56.22 -26.38
C PHE A 83 -44.19 55.67 -27.63
N PRO A 84 -44.23 56.41 -28.76
CA PRO A 84 -45.11 56.06 -29.89
C PRO A 84 -44.77 54.74 -30.58
N LEU A 85 -43.53 54.26 -30.44
CA LEU A 85 -43.03 53.03 -31.05
C LEU A 85 -42.94 51.88 -30.04
N LEU A 86 -43.61 51.97 -28.87
CA LEU A 86 -43.54 50.96 -27.81
C LEU A 86 -43.79 49.53 -28.30
N GLY A 87 -44.82 49.32 -29.12
CA GLY A 87 -45.13 47.99 -29.65
C GLY A 87 -44.00 47.41 -30.51
N LEU A 88 -43.29 48.25 -31.27
CA LEU A 88 -42.13 47.84 -32.05
C LEU A 88 -40.91 47.61 -31.15
N LEU A 89 -40.69 48.44 -30.14
CA LEU A 89 -39.60 48.28 -29.17
C LEU A 89 -39.73 46.97 -28.38
N LEU A 90 -40.94 46.61 -27.94
CA LEU A 90 -41.22 45.36 -27.23
C LEU A 90 -41.09 44.13 -28.12
N ALA A 91 -41.38 44.26 -29.42
CA ALA A 91 -41.24 43.17 -30.40
C ALA A 91 -39.80 42.98 -30.89
N ASN A 92 -38.88 43.87 -30.51
CA ASN A 92 -37.51 43.91 -31.04
C ASN A 92 -36.49 44.12 -29.91
N LYS A 93 -35.26 44.53 -30.25
CA LYS A 93 -34.12 44.67 -29.33
C LYS A 93 -33.60 46.10 -29.29
N GLU A 94 -32.90 46.44 -28.22
CA GLU A 94 -32.19 47.70 -28.06
C GLU A 94 -30.67 47.45 -28.12
N LEU A 95 -29.93 48.31 -28.82
CA LEU A 95 -28.48 48.30 -28.83
C LEU A 95 -27.95 48.90 -27.51
N LYS A 96 -27.52 48.04 -26.59
CA LYS A 96 -26.83 48.45 -25.36
C LYS A 96 -25.32 48.59 -25.60
N LEU A 97 -24.80 49.79 -25.39
CA LEU A 97 -23.36 50.05 -25.48
C LEU A 97 -22.62 49.74 -24.17
N ASP A 98 -23.33 49.72 -23.02
CA ASP A 98 -22.75 49.44 -21.71
C ASP A 98 -22.63 47.93 -21.42
N ASN A 99 -21.45 47.50 -20.95
CA ASN A 99 -21.17 46.09 -20.65
C ASN A 99 -22.09 45.52 -19.56
N VAL A 100 -22.66 46.37 -18.70
CA VAL A 100 -23.61 45.98 -17.65
C VAL A 100 -24.98 45.62 -18.24
N GLY A 101 -25.54 46.48 -19.10
CA GLY A 101 -26.81 46.22 -19.79
C GLY A 101 -26.76 44.97 -20.64
N GLU A 102 -25.68 44.78 -21.41
CA GLU A 102 -25.47 43.59 -22.23
C GLU A 102 -25.38 42.31 -21.38
N PHE A 103 -24.65 42.36 -20.26
CA PHE A 103 -24.54 41.23 -19.35
C PHE A 103 -25.90 40.86 -18.74
N MET A 104 -26.65 41.86 -18.27
CA MET A 104 -27.98 41.63 -17.71
C MET A 104 -28.94 41.03 -18.74
N GLU A 105 -28.89 41.48 -19.99
CA GLU A 105 -29.73 40.94 -21.05
C GLU A 105 -29.38 39.49 -21.40
N ASN A 106 -28.08 39.19 -21.52
CA ASN A 106 -27.59 37.85 -21.86
C ASN A 106 -28.06 36.77 -20.87
N TYR A 107 -28.14 37.11 -19.59
CA TYR A 107 -28.51 36.20 -18.51
C TYR A 107 -29.95 36.43 -17.99
N GLY A 108 -30.72 37.32 -18.63
CA GLY A 108 -32.11 37.63 -18.28
C GLY A 108 -32.29 38.29 -16.90
N LEU A 109 -31.26 38.95 -16.36
CA LEU A 109 -31.24 39.51 -15.01
C LEU A 109 -32.21 40.69 -14.83
N GLN A 110 -32.74 40.84 -13.63
CA GLN A 110 -33.77 41.82 -13.28
C GLN A 110 -33.17 43.18 -12.91
N ARG A 111 -33.97 44.25 -13.03
CA ARG A 111 -33.50 45.64 -12.77
C ARG A 111 -32.85 45.83 -11.40
N HIS A 112 -33.35 45.17 -10.35
CA HIS A 112 -32.80 45.27 -8.99
C HIS A 112 -31.38 44.67 -8.87
N GLN A 113 -30.96 43.80 -9.80
CA GLN A 113 -29.63 43.18 -9.82
C GLN A 113 -28.57 44.07 -10.50
N LYS A 114 -28.96 45.18 -11.14
CA LYS A 114 -28.05 46.09 -11.86
C LYS A 114 -26.91 46.63 -10.98
N ALA A 115 -27.19 46.93 -9.72
CA ALA A 115 -26.18 47.41 -8.78
C ALA A 115 -25.07 46.36 -8.55
N LEU A 116 -25.47 45.10 -8.43
CA LEU A 116 -24.57 43.97 -8.20
C LEU A 116 -23.73 43.65 -9.45
N VAL A 117 -24.36 43.66 -10.64
CA VAL A 117 -23.63 43.51 -11.92
C VAL A 117 -22.61 44.63 -12.08
N THR A 118 -23.01 45.89 -11.87
CA THR A 118 -22.10 47.04 -11.94
C THR A 118 -20.90 46.87 -10.99
N LYS A 119 -21.14 46.44 -9.75
CA LYS A 119 -20.10 46.23 -8.73
C LYS A 119 -19.04 45.22 -9.19
N TYR A 120 -19.44 44.13 -9.86
CA TYR A 120 -18.55 43.02 -10.22
C TYR A 120 -18.22 42.93 -11.72
N MET A 121 -18.66 43.90 -12.54
CA MET A 121 -18.52 43.87 -14.00
C MET A 121 -17.06 43.74 -14.48
N LYS A 122 -16.11 44.27 -13.69
CA LYS A 122 -14.66 44.18 -13.96
C LYS A 122 -14.19 42.75 -14.15
N GLU A 123 -14.78 41.79 -13.42
CA GLU A 123 -14.47 40.37 -13.53
C GLU A 123 -15.54 39.60 -14.33
N LEU A 124 -16.82 39.98 -14.22
CA LEU A 124 -17.91 39.29 -14.94
C LEU A 124 -17.81 39.39 -16.46
N LYS A 125 -17.02 40.32 -17.00
CA LYS A 125 -16.77 40.41 -18.46
C LYS A 125 -15.97 39.24 -19.03
N TYR A 126 -15.25 38.48 -18.20
CA TYR A 126 -14.39 37.38 -18.68
C TYR A 126 -15.19 36.10 -18.84
N SER A 127 -15.12 35.48 -20.02
CA SER A 127 -15.84 34.22 -20.33
C SER A 127 -15.54 33.09 -19.34
N GLY A 128 -14.29 32.96 -18.88
CA GLY A 128 -13.93 31.96 -17.87
C GLY A 128 -14.59 32.18 -16.51
N VAL A 129 -14.82 33.44 -16.11
CA VAL A 129 -15.57 33.78 -14.89
C VAL A 129 -17.05 33.46 -15.08
N GLN A 130 -17.59 33.83 -16.25
CA GLN A 130 -18.98 33.54 -16.61
C GLN A 130 -19.28 32.05 -16.59
N MET A 131 -18.41 31.21 -17.16
CA MET A 131 -18.57 29.76 -17.17
C MET A 131 -18.65 29.15 -15.75
N VAL A 132 -17.83 29.65 -14.81
CA VAL A 132 -17.86 29.17 -13.42
C VAL A 132 -19.14 29.64 -12.72
N CYS A 133 -19.55 30.88 -12.96
CA CYS A 133 -20.73 31.47 -12.32
C CYS A 133 -22.05 31.11 -13.02
N ASP A 134 -22.04 30.48 -14.20
CA ASP A 134 -23.22 30.19 -15.02
C ASP A 134 -24.43 29.65 -14.22
N PRO A 135 -24.26 28.70 -13.25
CA PRO A 135 -25.38 28.18 -12.47
C PRO A 135 -26.13 29.22 -11.63
N ILE A 136 -25.49 30.34 -11.30
CA ILE A 136 -26.06 31.42 -10.48
C ILE A 136 -26.36 32.68 -11.30
N LEU A 137 -25.98 32.74 -12.58
CA LEU A 137 -26.30 33.87 -13.47
C LEU A 137 -27.74 33.76 -13.98
N THR A 138 -28.70 33.75 -13.04
CA THR A 138 -30.13 33.64 -13.31
C THR A 138 -30.91 34.66 -12.47
N PRO A 139 -32.15 35.01 -12.86
CA PRO A 139 -32.98 35.97 -12.12
C PRO A 139 -33.16 35.64 -10.64
N TYR A 140 -33.18 34.35 -10.28
CA TYR A 140 -33.41 33.88 -8.92
C TYR A 140 -32.14 33.47 -8.18
N GLY A 141 -31.06 33.15 -8.89
CA GLY A 141 -29.79 32.70 -8.30
C GLY A 141 -28.74 33.80 -8.10
N PHE A 142 -28.93 34.98 -8.72
CA PHE A 142 -27.93 36.05 -8.73
C PHE A 142 -28.00 36.92 -7.47
N GLU A 143 -27.55 36.35 -6.35
CA GLU A 143 -27.39 37.01 -5.06
C GLU A 143 -25.91 37.27 -4.75
N GLU A 144 -25.63 38.30 -3.95
CA GLU A 144 -24.25 38.72 -3.66
C GLU A 144 -23.39 37.63 -3.00
N PRO A 145 -23.83 36.90 -1.95
CA PRO A 145 -23.02 35.83 -1.36
C PRO A 145 -22.72 34.68 -2.33
N ALA A 146 -23.70 34.28 -3.14
CA ALA A 146 -23.52 33.26 -4.17
C ALA A 146 -22.52 33.70 -5.24
N LEU A 147 -22.63 34.96 -5.68
CA LEU A 147 -21.72 35.57 -6.64
C LEU A 147 -20.29 35.66 -6.11
N GLN A 148 -20.10 36.10 -4.87
CA GLN A 148 -18.79 36.17 -4.24
C GLN A 148 -18.12 34.78 -4.20
N ARG A 149 -18.88 33.74 -3.83
CA ARG A 149 -18.39 32.34 -3.86
C ARG A 149 -17.99 31.89 -5.26
N GLY A 150 -18.79 32.22 -6.28
CA GLY A 150 -18.48 31.91 -7.68
C GLY A 150 -17.23 32.64 -8.19
N LEU A 151 -17.10 33.94 -7.88
CA LEU A 151 -15.92 34.74 -8.24
C LEU A 151 -14.65 34.20 -7.58
N ILE A 152 -14.70 33.89 -6.28
CA ILE A 152 -13.56 33.30 -5.55
C ILE A 152 -13.19 31.94 -6.15
N SER A 153 -14.18 31.10 -6.47
CA SER A 153 -13.93 29.81 -7.15
C SER A 153 -13.19 30.01 -8.47
N SER A 154 -13.60 31.00 -9.27
CA SER A 154 -12.93 31.36 -10.52
C SER A 154 -11.50 31.88 -10.29
N PHE A 155 -11.26 32.72 -9.28
CA PHE A 155 -9.92 33.24 -8.97
C PHE A 155 -8.94 32.14 -8.56
N LEU A 156 -9.46 31.08 -7.95
CA LEU A 156 -8.72 29.88 -7.57
C LEU A 156 -8.60 28.84 -8.70
N LYS A 157 -9.07 29.19 -9.91
CA LYS A 157 -9.08 28.34 -11.11
C LYS A 157 -9.89 27.05 -10.94
N LEU A 158 -10.91 27.07 -10.09
CA LEU A 158 -11.88 25.98 -9.98
C LEU A 158 -12.84 26.05 -11.16
N LYS A 159 -13.27 24.88 -11.66
CA LYS A 159 -14.11 24.79 -12.87
C LYS A 159 -15.58 25.06 -12.61
N ILE A 160 -16.01 24.90 -11.37
CA ILE A 160 -17.39 25.08 -10.90
C ILE A 160 -17.36 25.83 -9.56
N ILE A 161 -18.54 26.24 -9.08
CA ILE A 161 -18.70 26.83 -7.75
C ILE A 161 -18.55 25.74 -6.68
N GLU A 162 -17.39 25.68 -6.04
CA GLU A 162 -17.06 24.65 -5.04
C GLU A 162 -17.54 25.02 -3.63
N SER A 163 -17.64 24.05 -2.72
CA SER A 163 -17.93 24.25 -1.29
C SER A 163 -16.92 25.19 -0.62
N TRP A 164 -17.33 25.87 0.46
CA TRP A 164 -16.41 26.73 1.22
C TRP A 164 -15.23 25.97 1.81
N THR A 165 -15.45 24.72 2.21
CA THR A 165 -14.43 23.75 2.61
C THR A 165 -13.37 23.56 1.52
N LEU A 166 -13.76 23.24 0.28
CA LEU A 166 -12.83 23.09 -0.85
C LEU A 166 -12.17 24.41 -1.27
N ILE A 167 -12.89 25.53 -1.18
CA ILE A 167 -12.35 26.87 -1.43
C ILE A 167 -11.23 27.19 -0.43
N ILE A 168 -11.47 26.97 0.88
CA ILE A 168 -10.47 27.18 1.93
C ILE A 168 -9.27 26.27 1.70
N SER A 169 -9.50 24.98 1.46
CA SER A 169 -8.41 24.04 1.17
C SER A 169 -7.60 24.48 -0.05
N LYS A 170 -8.26 24.94 -1.12
CA LYS A 170 -7.59 25.46 -2.31
C LYS A 170 -6.78 26.72 -2.02
N ILE A 171 -7.30 27.67 -1.24
CA ILE A 171 -6.55 28.84 -0.77
C ILE A 171 -5.30 28.40 -0.01
N LEU A 172 -5.43 27.43 0.91
CA LEU A 172 -4.30 26.93 1.69
C LEU A 172 -3.24 26.26 0.82
N THR A 173 -3.62 25.54 -0.25
CA THR A 173 -2.62 24.94 -1.18
C THR A 173 -1.74 25.97 -1.89
N LEU A 174 -2.14 27.25 -1.94
CA LEU A 174 -1.29 28.30 -2.48
C LEU A 174 -0.09 28.61 -1.57
N LEU A 175 -0.07 28.15 -0.32
CA LEU A 175 1.05 28.30 0.62
C LEU A 175 2.29 27.48 0.23
N VAL A 176 2.09 26.41 -0.57
CA VAL A 176 3.14 25.48 -1.01
C VAL A 176 3.43 25.59 -2.51
N ALA A 177 2.87 26.61 -3.18
CA ALA A 177 3.20 26.91 -4.56
C ALA A 177 4.69 27.28 -4.71
N LYS A 178 5.24 27.13 -5.93
CA LYS A 178 6.66 27.37 -6.23
C LYS A 178 7.14 28.77 -5.84
N ASP A 179 6.26 29.76 -5.90
CA ASP A 179 6.48 31.12 -5.43
C ASP A 179 5.17 31.74 -4.93
N ASP A 180 5.28 32.85 -4.18
CA ASP A 180 4.13 33.56 -3.62
C ASP A 180 3.34 34.38 -4.69
N SER A 181 3.71 34.34 -5.98
CA SER A 181 3.08 35.15 -7.03
C SER A 181 1.59 34.84 -7.17
N GLU A 182 1.22 33.56 -7.15
CA GLU A 182 -0.17 33.14 -7.30
C GLU A 182 -1.02 33.53 -6.09
N LEU A 183 -0.53 33.28 -4.87
CA LEU A 183 -1.19 33.71 -3.64
C LEU A 183 -1.39 35.23 -3.63
N ASN A 184 -0.35 36.00 -3.90
CA ASN A 184 -0.42 37.47 -3.91
C ASN A 184 -1.41 38.00 -4.96
N LYS A 185 -1.47 37.38 -6.15
CA LYS A 185 -2.46 37.75 -7.18
C LYS A 185 -3.89 37.48 -6.74
N VAL A 186 -4.15 36.33 -6.13
CA VAL A 186 -5.48 35.95 -5.62
C VAL A 186 -5.90 36.90 -4.50
N LEU A 187 -5.03 37.15 -3.52
CA LEU A 187 -5.30 38.05 -2.41
C LEU A 187 -5.55 39.49 -2.88
N ALA A 188 -4.77 39.99 -3.85
CA ALA A 188 -4.97 41.31 -4.43
C ALA A 188 -6.33 41.45 -5.12
N LYS A 189 -6.78 40.45 -5.88
CA LYS A 189 -8.10 40.43 -6.51
C LYS A 189 -9.24 40.45 -5.48
N ILE A 190 -9.12 39.65 -4.43
CA ILE A 190 -10.10 39.60 -3.34
C ILE A 190 -10.17 40.97 -2.64
N ALA A 191 -9.03 41.61 -2.42
CA ALA A 191 -8.95 42.92 -1.78
C ALA A 191 -9.54 44.05 -2.63
N ASP A 192 -9.25 44.07 -3.94
CA ASP A 192 -9.79 45.06 -4.88
C ASP A 192 -11.34 45.05 -4.91
N LEU A 193 -11.93 43.88 -4.74
CA LEU A 193 -13.39 43.68 -4.70
C LEU A 193 -14.00 43.71 -3.28
N LYS A 194 -13.18 43.99 -2.25
CA LYS A 194 -13.59 44.04 -0.84
C LYS A 194 -14.28 42.76 -0.34
N MET A 195 -13.73 41.60 -0.71
CA MET A 195 -14.27 40.28 -0.35
C MET A 195 -13.45 39.56 0.72
N GLN A 196 -12.62 40.28 1.51
CA GLN A 196 -11.82 39.63 2.56
C GLN A 196 -12.69 39.05 3.69
N ASP A 197 -13.73 39.79 4.10
CA ASP A 197 -14.52 39.47 5.29
C ASP A 197 -15.24 38.12 5.18
N ILE A 198 -15.78 37.80 4.00
CA ILE A 198 -16.46 36.52 3.78
C ILE A 198 -15.47 35.34 3.89
N ILE A 199 -14.24 35.49 3.40
CA ILE A 199 -13.22 34.45 3.53
C ILE A 199 -12.75 34.33 4.98
N ILE A 200 -12.54 35.46 5.67
CA ILE A 200 -12.18 35.48 7.10
C ILE A 200 -13.24 34.76 7.93
N GLN A 201 -14.52 35.06 7.69
CA GLN A 201 -15.64 34.41 8.35
C GLN A 201 -15.64 32.90 8.07
N GLN A 202 -15.49 32.50 6.81
CA GLN A 202 -15.53 31.09 6.43
C GLN A 202 -14.33 30.30 6.97
N VAL A 203 -13.14 30.88 7.04
CA VAL A 203 -11.99 30.25 7.70
C VAL A 203 -12.25 30.08 9.19
N PHE A 204 -12.78 31.09 9.89
CA PHE A 204 -13.14 30.98 11.31
C PHE A 204 -14.18 29.87 11.53
N GLU A 205 -15.20 29.83 10.70
CA GLU A 205 -16.27 28.83 10.74
C GLU A 205 -15.79 27.38 10.55
N ASN A 206 -14.68 27.16 9.84
CA ASN A 206 -14.14 25.82 9.55
C ASN A 206 -12.91 25.44 10.41
N THR A 207 -12.25 26.40 11.06
CA THR A 207 -10.98 26.17 11.77
C THR A 207 -10.95 26.71 13.21
N SER A 208 -12.00 27.43 13.64
CA SER A 208 -12.05 28.26 14.85
C SER A 208 -10.98 29.36 14.93
N TYR A 209 -10.15 29.54 13.90
CA TYR A 209 -9.10 30.54 13.91
C TYR A 209 -9.63 31.90 13.48
N ALA A 210 -9.59 32.87 14.40
CA ALA A 210 -10.01 34.24 14.15
C ALA A 210 -8.88 35.02 13.46
N MET A 211 -8.89 35.03 12.12
CA MET A 211 -7.89 35.77 11.34
C MET A 211 -8.04 37.28 11.53
N LYS A 212 -6.92 37.98 11.73
CA LYS A 212 -6.88 39.45 11.80
C LYS A 212 -6.97 40.10 10.43
N SER A 213 -6.47 39.41 9.41
CA SER A 213 -6.45 39.85 8.03
C SER A 213 -6.29 38.64 7.10
N LEU A 214 -6.67 38.78 5.84
CA LEU A 214 -6.40 37.75 4.85
C LEU A 214 -4.97 37.90 4.31
N SER A 215 -4.03 37.21 4.95
CA SER A 215 -2.59 37.24 4.61
C SER A 215 -1.95 35.86 4.68
N ARG A 216 -0.77 35.69 4.06
CA ARG A 216 -0.01 34.44 4.10
C ARG A 216 0.27 33.96 5.53
N GLN A 217 0.61 34.89 6.44
CA GLN A 217 0.91 34.55 7.83
C GLN A 217 -0.33 34.04 8.58
N GLU A 218 -1.48 34.66 8.38
CA GLU A 218 -2.75 34.26 9.03
C GLU A 218 -3.28 32.94 8.44
N LEU A 219 -3.12 32.71 7.12
CA LEU A 219 -3.42 31.43 6.49
C LEU A 219 -2.55 30.28 7.01
N MET A 220 -1.26 30.54 7.27
CA MET A 220 -0.37 29.58 7.94
C MET A 220 -0.87 29.21 9.35
N GLN A 221 -1.43 30.18 10.10
CA GLN A 221 -2.02 29.90 11.41
C GLN A 221 -3.30 29.07 11.31
N ALA A 222 -4.16 29.34 10.32
CA ALA A 222 -5.32 28.50 10.05
C ALA A 222 -4.91 27.05 9.70
N ALA A 223 -3.86 26.87 8.90
CA ALA A 223 -3.31 25.55 8.58
C ALA A 223 -2.76 24.82 9.83
N ARG A 224 -2.12 25.54 10.76
CA ARG A 224 -1.69 24.98 12.06
C ARG A 224 -2.88 24.55 12.92
N CYS A 225 -3.95 25.34 12.97
CA CYS A 225 -5.20 24.94 13.63
C CYS A 225 -5.75 23.63 13.07
N ILE A 226 -5.80 23.50 11.74
CA ILE A 226 -6.26 22.28 11.06
C ILE A 226 -5.38 21.10 11.47
N PHE A 227 -4.06 21.22 11.33
CA PHE A 227 -3.13 20.13 11.64
C PHE A 227 -3.17 19.71 13.12
N TYR A 228 -3.16 20.67 14.04
CA TYR A 228 -3.22 20.39 15.48
C TYR A 228 -4.49 19.61 15.84
N ASN A 229 -5.67 20.03 15.34
CA ASN A 229 -6.93 19.35 15.66
C ASN A 229 -7.09 18.03 14.89
N LYS A 230 -6.52 17.89 13.69
CA LYS A 230 -6.44 16.61 12.99
C LYS A 230 -5.85 15.52 13.90
N ILE A 231 -4.78 15.86 14.63
CA ILE A 231 -4.07 14.98 15.57
C ILE A 231 -4.79 14.86 16.92
N THR A 232 -5.21 15.98 17.50
CA THR A 232 -5.59 16.05 18.91
C THR A 232 -7.10 16.08 19.17
N GLN A 233 -7.97 16.03 18.16
CA GLN A 233 -9.43 16.17 18.35
C GLN A 233 -10.04 15.21 19.38
N THR A 234 -9.51 13.99 19.50
CA THR A 234 -9.95 12.96 20.47
C THR A 234 -9.36 13.12 21.87
N ILE A 235 -8.39 14.02 22.06
CA ILE A 235 -7.87 14.38 23.38
C ILE A 235 -8.91 15.24 24.09
N THR A 236 -9.51 14.69 25.15
CA THR A 236 -10.56 15.32 25.94
C THR A 236 -10.00 16.23 27.04
N THR A 237 -8.87 15.83 27.64
CA THR A 237 -8.23 16.57 28.74
C THR A 237 -6.97 17.24 28.23
N VAL A 238 -7.06 18.53 27.93
CA VAL A 238 -5.91 19.32 27.47
C VAL A 238 -5.00 19.70 28.62
N SER A 239 -3.69 19.67 28.39
CA SER A 239 -2.67 20.05 29.37
C SER A 239 -2.25 21.50 29.19
N ASN A 240 -2.04 22.24 30.27
CA ASN A 240 -1.48 23.60 30.22
C ASN A 240 -0.01 23.62 29.76
N LEU A 241 0.65 22.46 29.72
CA LEU A 241 2.01 22.31 29.20
C LEU A 241 2.04 22.24 27.67
N ASP A 242 0.88 22.04 27.02
CA ASP A 242 0.77 22.02 25.55
C ASP A 242 0.93 23.43 24.97
N PRO A 243 2.04 23.74 24.29
CA PRO A 243 2.31 25.08 23.76
C PRO A 243 1.38 25.43 22.59
N TYR A 244 0.65 24.46 22.05
CA TYR A 244 -0.24 24.59 20.90
C TYR A 244 -1.73 24.57 21.30
N VAL A 245 -2.03 24.49 22.59
CA VAL A 245 -3.41 24.39 23.12
C VAL A 245 -4.31 25.54 22.67
N SER A 246 -3.74 26.69 22.30
CA SER A 246 -4.47 27.83 21.74
C SER A 246 -5.16 27.52 20.40
N PHE A 247 -4.70 26.50 19.68
CA PHE A 247 -5.31 26.02 18.44
C PHE A 247 -6.47 25.04 18.68
N LYS A 248 -6.67 24.54 19.90
CA LYS A 248 -7.69 23.52 20.20
C LYS A 248 -9.10 24.07 19.94
N ILE A 249 -9.84 23.38 19.07
CA ILE A 249 -11.25 23.64 18.85
C ILE A 249 -12.05 22.99 19.98
N LYS A 250 -12.93 23.77 20.60
CA LYS A 250 -13.82 23.32 21.69
C LYS A 250 -15.27 23.15 21.22
N ASP A 251 -15.66 23.85 20.17
CA ASP A 251 -17.01 23.81 19.62
C ASP A 251 -17.19 22.57 18.73
N GLN A 252 -18.19 21.75 19.08
CA GLN A 252 -18.43 20.48 18.38
C GLN A 252 -18.89 20.69 16.93
N THR A 253 -19.66 21.74 16.66
CA THR A 253 -20.10 22.13 15.31
C THR A 253 -18.92 22.50 14.41
N GLN A 254 -17.92 23.19 14.95
CA GLN A 254 -16.69 23.52 14.23
C GLN A 254 -15.81 22.29 14.02
N ILE A 255 -15.74 21.34 14.96
CA ILE A 255 -15.07 20.04 14.72
C ILE A 255 -15.71 19.29 13.56
N VAL A 256 -17.05 19.27 13.46
CA VAL A 256 -17.76 18.65 12.34
C VAL A 256 -17.38 19.31 11.00
N ARG A 257 -17.33 20.65 10.97
CA ARG A 257 -16.92 21.41 9.78
C ARG A 257 -15.46 21.19 9.41
N LEU A 258 -14.54 21.19 10.38
CA LEU A 258 -13.13 20.87 10.16
C LEU A 258 -12.97 19.48 9.54
N ASN A 259 -13.66 18.48 10.10
CA ASN A 259 -13.59 17.12 9.59
C ASN A 259 -14.23 17.01 8.20
N GLN A 260 -15.28 17.80 7.89
CA GLN A 260 -15.83 17.90 6.54
C GLN A 260 -14.81 18.49 5.55
N LEU A 261 -14.09 19.54 5.96
CA LEU A 261 -13.01 20.12 5.17
C LEU A 261 -11.91 19.09 4.88
N LEU A 262 -11.42 18.40 5.93
CA LEU A 262 -10.39 17.36 5.79
C LEU A 262 -10.85 16.26 4.83
N ASN A 263 -12.08 15.78 4.99
CA ASN A 263 -12.65 14.75 4.15
C ASN A 263 -12.78 15.18 2.67
N GLU A 264 -13.50 16.27 2.39
CA GLU A 264 -13.73 16.71 1.01
C GLU A 264 -12.41 16.97 0.29
N THR A 265 -11.39 17.41 1.02
CA THR A 265 -10.05 17.63 0.47
C THR A 265 -9.31 16.34 0.16
N GLU A 266 -9.44 15.31 1.01
CA GLU A 266 -8.80 14.01 0.84
C GLU A 266 -9.38 13.24 -0.37
N ILE A 267 -10.71 13.28 -0.54
CA ILE A 267 -11.41 12.67 -1.68
C ILE A 267 -11.06 13.38 -3.01
N ASN A 268 -10.77 14.68 -2.96
CA ASN A 268 -10.46 15.46 -4.16
C ASN A 268 -9.05 15.14 -4.67
N THR A 269 -8.96 14.27 -5.69
CA THR A 269 -7.70 13.82 -6.29
C THR A 269 -6.84 14.92 -6.89
N HIS A 270 -7.41 16.09 -7.19
CA HIS A 270 -6.67 17.25 -7.70
C HIS A 270 -6.10 18.14 -6.59
N LEU A 271 -6.56 17.98 -5.34
CA LEU A 271 -6.22 18.86 -4.23
C LEU A 271 -5.49 18.15 -3.09
N SER A 272 -5.78 16.86 -2.87
CA SER A 272 -5.30 16.10 -1.72
C SER A 272 -3.78 16.10 -1.55
N SER A 273 -3.03 15.93 -2.64
CA SER A 273 -1.56 15.93 -2.62
C SER A 273 -1.00 17.28 -2.15
N SER A 274 -1.39 18.38 -2.80
CA SER A 274 -0.93 19.72 -2.44
C SER A 274 -1.40 20.14 -1.06
N PHE A 275 -2.57 19.68 -0.60
CA PHE A 275 -3.02 19.93 0.77
C PHE A 275 -2.20 19.16 1.80
N ASN A 276 -1.83 17.91 1.51
CA ASN A 276 -0.90 17.16 2.35
C ASN A 276 0.47 17.84 2.44
N ASP A 277 0.93 18.48 1.37
CA ASP A 277 2.15 19.31 1.42
C ASP A 277 2.00 20.51 2.36
N VAL A 278 0.81 21.13 2.44
CA VAL A 278 0.53 22.18 3.43
C VAL A 278 0.59 21.62 4.85
N LEU A 279 -0.03 20.47 5.10
CA LEU A 279 0.04 19.81 6.42
C LEU A 279 1.50 19.46 6.78
N LYS A 280 2.29 18.98 5.81
CA LYS A 280 3.72 18.72 5.99
C LYS A 280 4.49 19.99 6.32
N LEU A 281 4.19 21.10 5.63
CA LEU A 281 4.81 22.40 5.89
C LEU A 281 4.58 22.84 7.35
N VAL A 282 3.34 22.79 7.83
CA VAL A 282 3.02 23.22 9.22
C VAL A 282 3.37 22.19 10.28
N SER A 283 3.55 20.92 9.91
CA SER A 283 4.00 19.88 10.86
C SER A 283 5.36 20.18 11.48
N ASN A 284 6.19 21.00 10.80
CA ASN A 284 7.45 21.48 11.35
C ASN A 284 7.26 22.44 12.54
N ASP A 285 6.13 23.15 12.62
CA ASP A 285 5.84 24.11 13.68
C ASP A 285 5.19 23.43 14.90
N ILE A 286 4.40 22.38 14.66
CA ILE A 286 3.72 21.58 15.69
C ILE A 286 4.53 20.29 15.92
N LYS A 287 5.41 20.36 16.93
CA LYS A 287 6.33 19.29 17.30
C LYS A 287 5.56 18.13 17.95
N GLY A 288 5.30 17.09 17.16
CA GLY A 288 4.53 15.92 17.57
C GLY A 288 5.18 15.12 18.71
N ASP A 289 6.50 15.05 18.73
CA ASP A 289 7.31 14.52 19.84
C ASP A 289 6.96 15.19 21.18
N LYS A 290 6.83 16.53 21.21
CA LYS A 290 6.40 17.24 22.42
C LYS A 290 4.98 16.86 22.85
N LEU A 291 4.06 16.62 21.91
CA LEU A 291 2.71 16.19 22.25
C LEU A 291 2.71 14.79 22.86
N ILE A 292 3.57 13.89 22.37
CA ILE A 292 3.79 12.57 22.97
C ILE A 292 4.37 12.70 24.39
N ASP A 293 5.33 13.58 24.63
CA ASP A 293 5.90 13.81 25.97
C ASP A 293 4.85 14.32 26.97
N ILE A 294 3.92 15.15 26.50
CA ILE A 294 2.91 15.80 27.36
C ILE A 294 1.73 14.89 27.67
N TYR A 295 1.16 14.27 26.63
CA TYR A 295 -0.05 13.46 26.78
C TYR A 295 0.25 11.97 27.03
N GLY A 296 1.46 11.52 26.71
CA GLY A 296 1.91 10.14 26.84
C GLY A 296 1.71 9.33 25.56
N LEU A 297 2.47 8.24 25.46
CA LEU A 297 2.47 7.31 24.32
C LEU A 297 1.13 6.60 24.11
N ASP A 298 0.36 6.42 25.18
CA ASP A 298 -0.91 5.69 25.17
C ASP A 298 -2.13 6.64 25.12
N ALA A 299 -1.90 7.94 24.92
CA ALA A 299 -2.97 8.90 24.73
C ALA A 299 -3.75 8.60 23.44
N ASN A 300 -5.07 8.82 23.50
CA ASN A 300 -5.98 8.58 22.39
C ASN A 300 -5.90 9.70 21.35
N PHE A 301 -4.80 9.80 20.62
CA PHE A 301 -4.67 10.70 19.46
C PHE A 301 -5.52 10.20 18.30
N ALA A 302 -6.10 11.12 17.53
CA ALA A 302 -6.95 10.80 16.40
C ALA A 302 -6.13 10.33 15.20
N GLU A 303 -4.92 10.86 15.06
CA GLU A 303 -3.95 10.52 14.02
C GLU A 303 -2.55 10.77 14.55
N PHE A 304 -1.57 9.97 14.12
CA PHE A 304 -0.17 10.19 14.46
C PHE A 304 0.54 10.88 13.29
N SER A 305 1.23 11.99 13.57
CA SER A 305 2.14 12.58 12.60
C SER A 305 3.44 11.76 12.51
N PRO A 306 4.23 11.89 11.42
CA PRO A 306 5.51 11.20 11.30
C PRO A 306 6.47 11.44 12.48
N SER A 307 6.51 12.66 13.03
CA SER A 307 7.35 12.98 14.20
C SER A 307 6.87 12.29 15.48
N MET A 308 5.56 12.11 15.65
CA MET A 308 5.00 11.33 16.76
C MET A 308 5.38 9.85 16.64
N ILE A 309 5.29 9.27 15.44
CA ILE A 309 5.68 7.88 15.21
C ILE A 309 7.15 7.68 15.54
N TRP A 310 8.03 8.58 15.10
CA TRP A 310 9.46 8.54 15.47
C TRP A 310 9.69 8.68 16.97
N ALA A 311 8.94 9.54 17.67
CA ALA A 311 9.03 9.68 19.12
C ALA A 311 8.62 8.38 19.85
N VAL A 312 7.53 7.76 19.39
CA VAL A 312 7.08 6.45 19.91
C VAL A 312 8.16 5.41 19.68
N ILE A 313 8.63 5.24 18.44
CA ILE A 313 9.71 4.33 18.08
C ILE A 313 10.94 4.54 18.99
N ASN A 314 11.37 5.79 19.16
CA ASN A 314 12.55 6.13 19.94
C ASN A 314 12.40 5.66 21.40
N SER A 315 11.20 5.81 21.98
CA SER A 315 10.91 5.34 23.34
C SER A 315 10.89 3.81 23.49
N LEU A 316 10.66 3.08 22.38
CA LEU A 316 10.53 1.63 22.37
C LEU A 316 11.87 0.91 22.18
N GLN A 317 12.89 1.55 21.63
CA GLN A 317 14.18 0.91 21.27
C GLN A 317 14.76 0.10 22.44
N ASN A 318 14.80 0.66 23.65
CA ASN A 318 15.36 0.02 24.84
C ASN A 318 14.46 -1.07 25.44
N GLN A 319 13.20 -1.16 25.01
CA GLN A 319 12.22 -2.13 25.52
C GLN A 319 12.11 -3.37 24.63
N ILE A 320 12.73 -3.36 23.45
CA ILE A 320 12.63 -4.45 22.46
C ILE A 320 13.07 -5.79 23.05
N ALA A 321 14.13 -5.81 23.84
CA ALA A 321 14.65 -7.05 24.41
C ALA A 321 13.88 -7.48 25.68
N ASP A 322 13.48 -6.52 26.51
CA ASP A 322 12.95 -6.76 27.86
C ASP A 322 11.42 -6.90 27.91
N ALA A 323 10.71 -6.21 27.02
CA ALA A 323 9.24 -6.22 26.93
C ALA A 323 8.74 -6.29 25.47
N PRO A 324 9.18 -7.30 24.69
CA PRO A 324 8.89 -7.38 23.26
C PRO A 324 7.39 -7.44 22.94
N GLU A 325 6.56 -8.07 23.77
CA GLU A 325 5.10 -8.16 23.54
C GLU A 325 4.42 -6.79 23.52
N ALA A 326 4.81 -5.92 24.47
CA ALA A 326 4.28 -4.57 24.56
C ALA A 326 4.74 -3.72 23.36
N VAL A 327 5.99 -3.90 22.93
CA VAL A 327 6.53 -3.27 21.73
C VAL A 327 5.77 -3.71 20.49
N ILE A 328 5.62 -5.03 20.25
CA ILE A 328 4.91 -5.59 19.10
C ILE A 328 3.49 -5.01 19.01
N LYS A 329 2.75 -5.00 20.12
CA LYS A 329 1.39 -4.45 20.16
C LYS A 329 1.36 -2.97 19.72
N LYS A 330 2.33 -2.17 20.15
CA LYS A 330 2.44 -0.76 19.77
C LYS A 330 2.80 -0.60 18.28
N LEU A 331 3.76 -1.37 17.78
CA LEU A 331 4.16 -1.32 16.36
C LEU A 331 3.02 -1.78 15.43
N ASP A 332 2.30 -2.84 15.80
CA ASP A 332 1.14 -3.33 15.04
C ASP A 332 0.02 -2.30 15.02
N ASN A 333 -0.29 -1.66 16.16
CA ASN A 333 -1.29 -0.59 16.22
C ASN A 333 -0.94 0.58 15.27
N ILE A 334 0.32 1.04 15.28
CA ILE A 334 0.78 2.10 14.37
C ILE A 334 0.62 1.66 12.91
N SER A 335 1.10 0.45 12.60
CA SER A 335 1.09 -0.09 11.23
C SER A 335 -0.32 -0.27 10.67
N ILE A 336 -1.29 -0.62 11.53
CA ILE A 336 -2.70 -0.84 11.16
C ILE A 336 -3.48 0.48 11.05
N GLN A 337 -3.20 1.45 11.93
CA GLN A 337 -4.03 2.65 12.05
C GLN A 337 -3.55 3.81 11.16
N GLN A 338 -2.27 3.87 10.83
CA GLN A 338 -1.67 5.04 10.20
C GLN A 338 -1.32 4.78 8.73
N THR A 339 -1.43 5.82 7.91
CA THR A 339 -0.86 5.79 6.55
C THR A 339 0.64 6.08 6.68
N LEU A 340 1.48 5.13 6.28
CA LEU A 340 2.92 5.22 6.42
C LEU A 340 3.58 5.32 5.05
N ASP A 341 4.59 6.19 4.92
CA ASP A 341 5.51 6.19 3.80
C ASP A 341 6.36 4.90 3.77
N GLU A 342 7.02 4.65 2.63
CA GLU A 342 7.75 3.40 2.43
C GLU A 342 8.91 3.20 3.40
N GLY A 343 9.70 4.25 3.67
CA GLY A 343 10.83 4.20 4.60
C GLY A 343 10.39 3.82 6.00
N MET A 344 9.35 4.50 6.52
CA MET A 344 8.76 4.19 7.83
C MET A 344 8.18 2.77 7.90
N ARG A 345 7.50 2.31 6.83
CA ARG A 345 6.99 0.92 6.78
C ARG A 345 8.11 -0.11 6.87
N ASN A 346 9.20 0.08 6.14
CA ASN A 346 10.32 -0.86 6.14
C ASN A 346 10.99 -0.89 7.52
N PHE A 347 11.15 0.27 8.15
CA PHE A 347 11.71 0.38 9.49
C PHE A 347 10.81 -0.26 10.56
N LEU A 348 9.49 -0.03 10.53
CA LEU A 348 8.55 -0.70 11.44
C LEU A 348 8.53 -2.22 11.25
N LYS A 349 8.61 -2.71 10.00
CA LYS A 349 8.75 -4.13 9.72
C LYS A 349 10.02 -4.69 10.35
N TYR A 350 11.15 -4.01 10.20
CA TYR A 350 12.41 -4.42 10.82
C TYR A 350 12.28 -4.55 12.35
N LEU A 351 11.79 -3.51 13.02
CA LEU A 351 11.58 -3.52 14.47
C LEU A 351 10.60 -4.59 14.93
N THR A 352 9.54 -4.83 14.17
CA THR A 352 8.54 -5.85 14.50
C THR A 352 9.14 -7.25 14.45
N HIS A 353 9.94 -7.57 13.42
CA HIS A 353 10.62 -8.87 13.34
C HIS A 353 11.67 -9.03 14.44
N LEU A 354 12.43 -7.97 14.74
CA LEU A 354 13.39 -7.96 15.85
C LEU A 354 12.69 -8.21 17.20
N ALA A 355 11.61 -7.49 17.50
CA ALA A 355 10.86 -7.69 18.74
C ALA A 355 10.23 -9.09 18.84
N LYS A 356 9.65 -9.61 17.75
CA LYS A 356 9.14 -10.99 17.69
C LYS A 356 10.25 -12.03 17.90
N LEU A 357 11.46 -11.79 17.37
CA LEU A 357 12.60 -12.67 17.61
C LEU A 357 12.97 -12.67 19.09
N HIS A 358 13.04 -11.50 19.74
CA HIS A 358 13.26 -11.42 21.18
C HIS A 358 12.18 -12.14 21.98
N GLN A 359 10.90 -11.94 21.66
CA GLN A 359 9.78 -12.65 22.27
C GLN A 359 9.97 -14.17 22.19
N MET A 360 10.21 -14.71 20.99
CA MET A 360 10.36 -16.15 20.79
C MET A 360 11.56 -16.70 21.57
N VAL A 361 12.71 -16.03 21.52
CA VAL A 361 13.91 -16.50 22.25
C VAL A 361 13.74 -16.36 23.77
N ASN A 362 13.05 -15.31 24.25
CA ASN A 362 12.72 -15.14 25.68
C ASN A 362 11.75 -16.22 26.20
N GLY A 363 10.87 -16.74 25.33
CA GLY A 363 9.94 -17.81 25.65
C GLY A 363 10.59 -19.20 25.80
N ILE A 364 11.86 -19.37 25.40
CA ILE A 364 12.56 -20.66 25.52
C ILE A 364 12.94 -20.91 26.98
N SER A 365 12.25 -21.86 27.61
CA SER A 365 12.50 -22.26 28.99
C SER A 365 13.82 -23.03 29.18
N SER A 366 14.19 -23.86 28.22
CA SER A 366 15.43 -24.65 28.22
C SER A 366 15.83 -25.03 26.80
N TYR A 367 17.14 -25.04 26.53
CA TYR A 367 17.71 -25.64 25.31
C TYR A 367 18.10 -27.11 25.50
N ILE A 368 18.01 -27.64 26.73
CA ILE A 368 18.31 -29.03 27.04
C ILE A 368 17.02 -29.83 26.94
N LEU A 369 16.91 -30.66 25.90
CA LEU A 369 15.81 -31.61 25.69
C LEU A 369 16.30 -33.06 25.86
N ASN A 370 15.36 -34.00 26.01
CA ASN A 370 15.67 -35.35 26.49
C ASN A 370 16.11 -36.32 25.38
N SER A 371 15.69 -36.08 24.14
CA SER A 371 15.93 -36.99 23.02
C SER A 371 16.17 -36.22 21.71
N PRO A 372 16.83 -36.84 20.72
CA PRO A 372 16.95 -36.24 19.40
C PRO A 372 15.59 -35.93 18.76
N GLU A 373 14.59 -36.78 18.98
CA GLU A 373 13.22 -36.54 18.50
C GLU A 373 12.63 -35.24 19.04
N ASP A 374 12.86 -34.94 20.33
CA ASP A 374 12.34 -33.73 20.96
C ASP A 374 12.94 -32.46 20.32
N TYR A 375 14.25 -32.46 19.99
CA TYR A 375 14.88 -31.34 19.29
C TYR A 375 14.35 -31.17 17.87
N LEU A 376 14.24 -32.27 17.12
CA LEU A 376 13.71 -32.23 15.75
C LEU A 376 12.27 -31.72 15.75
N LYS A 377 11.45 -32.17 16.69
CA LYS A 377 10.08 -31.71 16.88
C LYS A 377 10.03 -30.24 17.25
N ALA A 378 10.74 -29.83 18.32
CA ALA A 378 10.77 -28.44 18.79
C ALA A 378 11.25 -27.48 17.69
N TYR A 379 12.26 -27.86 16.91
CA TYR A 379 12.70 -27.07 15.77
C TYR A 379 11.63 -26.99 14.69
N SER A 380 11.00 -28.11 14.34
CA SER A 380 10.02 -28.17 13.25
C SER A 380 8.67 -27.49 13.57
N GLU A 381 8.34 -27.34 14.84
CA GLU A 381 7.08 -26.75 15.33
C GLU A 381 7.27 -25.29 15.79
N GLU A 382 8.40 -24.94 16.40
CA GLU A 382 8.61 -23.64 17.04
C GLU A 382 9.91 -22.94 16.63
N PHE A 383 11.09 -23.57 16.77
CA PHE A 383 12.35 -22.82 16.64
C PHE A 383 12.69 -22.39 15.20
N TYR A 384 12.14 -23.05 14.18
CA TYR A 384 12.28 -22.56 12.80
C TYR A 384 11.74 -21.13 12.62
N LEU A 385 10.77 -20.70 13.44
CA LEU A 385 10.21 -19.35 13.38
C LEU A 385 11.26 -18.28 13.73
N ILE A 386 12.21 -18.59 14.61
CA ILE A 386 13.30 -17.66 14.96
C ILE A 386 14.18 -17.41 13.73
N ASP A 387 14.43 -18.45 12.94
CA ASP A 387 15.15 -18.34 11.68
C ASP A 387 14.37 -17.49 10.64
N THR A 388 13.05 -17.71 10.53
CA THR A 388 12.17 -16.88 9.68
C THR A 388 12.21 -15.41 10.10
N LEU A 389 12.11 -15.13 11.40
CA LEU A 389 12.12 -13.77 11.95
C LEU A 389 13.46 -13.08 11.69
N TYR A 390 14.57 -13.79 11.88
CA TYR A 390 15.90 -13.26 11.58
C TYR A 390 16.05 -12.94 10.08
N ARG A 391 15.69 -13.87 9.19
CA ARG A 391 15.72 -13.62 7.73
C ARG A 391 14.88 -12.40 7.34
N LYS A 392 13.64 -12.31 7.82
CA LYS A 392 12.74 -11.20 7.52
C LYS A 392 13.23 -9.87 8.10
N ALA A 393 13.84 -9.89 9.28
CA ALA A 393 14.48 -8.70 9.85
C ALA A 393 15.65 -8.22 8.98
N ILE A 394 16.58 -9.10 8.58
CA ILE A 394 17.71 -8.73 7.71
C ILE A 394 17.23 -8.21 6.34
N LYS A 395 16.18 -8.80 5.77
CA LYS A 395 15.58 -8.31 4.52
C LYS A 395 14.99 -6.92 4.69
N ALA A 396 14.22 -6.68 5.76
CA ALA A 396 13.65 -5.37 6.05
C ALA A 396 14.74 -4.33 6.34
N TYR A 397 15.80 -4.71 7.05
CA TYR A 397 16.95 -3.86 7.35
C TYR A 397 17.63 -3.32 6.08
N LYS A 398 17.85 -4.19 5.08
CA LYS A 398 18.47 -3.81 3.79
C LYS A 398 17.64 -2.84 2.95
N LEU A 399 16.36 -2.66 3.28
CA LEU A 399 15.45 -1.74 2.61
C LEU A 399 15.29 -0.40 3.36
N ILE A 400 15.99 -0.20 4.47
CA ILE A 400 15.97 1.05 5.22
C ILE A 400 16.85 2.09 4.52
N ASP A 401 16.27 3.25 4.20
CA ASP A 401 17.02 4.42 3.75
C ASP A 401 17.56 5.19 4.97
N TYR A 402 18.88 5.13 5.17
CA TYR A 402 19.57 5.82 6.26
C TYR A 402 19.37 7.35 6.24
N SER A 403 19.16 7.94 5.06
CA SER A 403 19.00 9.39 4.92
C SER A 403 17.65 9.90 5.43
N GLU A 404 16.66 9.00 5.55
CA GLU A 404 15.31 9.31 6.03
C GLU A 404 15.12 8.98 7.51
N LEU A 405 16.13 8.39 8.18
CA LEU A 405 16.06 8.04 9.59
C LEU A 405 16.21 9.27 10.49
N ASN A 406 15.46 9.25 11.60
CA ASN A 406 15.64 10.21 12.67
C ASN A 406 17.01 9.99 13.36
N SER A 407 17.72 11.08 13.68
CA SER A 407 19.06 11.04 14.30
C SER A 407 19.14 10.31 15.64
N ASN A 408 18.00 10.13 16.33
CA ASN A 408 17.94 9.43 17.61
C ASN A 408 17.80 7.90 17.46
N ILE A 409 17.68 7.40 16.23
CA ILE A 409 17.60 5.97 15.94
C ILE A 409 19.01 5.39 15.87
N LEU A 410 19.29 4.44 16.76
CA LEU A 410 20.59 3.76 16.83
C LEU A 410 20.52 2.47 15.99
N LEU A 411 20.40 2.63 14.68
CA LEU A 411 20.15 1.51 13.76
C LEU A 411 21.26 0.45 13.83
N ASP A 412 22.52 0.85 13.90
CA ASP A 412 23.66 -0.08 13.98
C ASP A 412 23.64 -0.89 15.28
N ASP A 413 23.24 -0.28 16.40
CA ASP A 413 23.10 -0.96 17.70
C ASP A 413 21.94 -1.97 17.66
N LEU A 414 20.81 -1.61 17.03
CA LEU A 414 19.69 -2.52 16.82
C LEU A 414 20.09 -3.71 15.93
N HIS A 415 20.85 -3.46 14.87
CA HIS A 415 21.34 -4.52 13.97
C HIS A 415 22.35 -5.44 14.65
N LEU A 416 23.25 -4.87 15.45
CA LEU A 416 24.17 -5.64 16.28
C LEU A 416 23.42 -6.49 17.32
N ALA A 417 22.40 -5.93 17.97
CA ALA A 417 21.55 -6.65 18.91
C ALA A 417 20.81 -7.82 18.25
N LEU A 418 20.26 -7.62 17.04
CA LEU A 418 19.64 -8.68 16.24
C LEU A 418 20.62 -9.85 16.00
N ASN A 419 21.81 -9.53 15.46
CA ASN A 419 22.83 -10.52 15.13
C ASN A 419 23.30 -11.27 16.37
N ASN A 420 23.65 -10.56 17.45
CA ASN A 420 24.10 -11.16 18.70
C ASN A 420 23.03 -12.08 19.31
N ARG A 421 21.76 -11.68 19.26
CA ARG A 421 20.66 -12.48 19.80
C ARG A 421 20.46 -13.76 19.01
N TYR A 422 20.48 -13.69 17.68
CA TYR A 422 20.36 -14.85 16.81
C TYR A 422 21.58 -15.78 16.90
N GLU A 423 22.80 -15.24 16.95
CA GLU A 423 24.04 -16.02 17.15
C GLU A 423 24.02 -16.77 18.48
N ALA A 424 23.61 -16.11 19.58
CA ALA A 424 23.50 -16.76 20.88
C ALA A 424 22.43 -17.86 20.90
N HIS A 425 21.30 -17.66 20.22
CA HIS A 425 20.26 -18.68 20.07
C HIS A 425 20.78 -19.90 19.28
N THR A 426 21.33 -19.65 18.10
CA THR A 426 21.79 -20.72 17.20
C THR A 426 22.96 -21.51 17.79
N ASP A 427 23.88 -20.87 18.52
CA ASP A 427 24.95 -21.59 19.22
C ASP A 427 24.42 -22.48 20.35
N LYS A 428 23.59 -21.93 21.25
CA LYS A 428 23.07 -22.69 22.39
C LYS A 428 22.22 -23.87 21.95
N LEU A 429 21.33 -23.65 20.98
CA LEU A 429 20.46 -24.69 20.43
C LEU A 429 21.29 -25.83 19.84
N ASN A 430 22.23 -25.50 18.95
CA ASN A 430 22.99 -26.52 18.24
C ASN A 430 24.03 -27.23 19.12
N ARG A 431 24.58 -26.55 20.13
CA ARG A 431 25.46 -27.16 21.11
C ARG A 431 24.76 -28.25 21.92
N GLU A 432 23.56 -27.98 22.42
CA GLU A 432 22.81 -28.98 23.20
C GLU A 432 22.19 -30.06 22.30
N TRP A 433 21.75 -29.71 21.08
CA TRP A 433 21.32 -30.68 20.06
C TRP A 433 22.42 -31.68 19.70
N LEU A 434 23.61 -31.21 19.32
CA LEU A 434 24.71 -32.09 18.90
C LEU A 434 25.25 -32.91 20.06
N LYS A 435 25.27 -32.36 21.27
CA LYS A 435 25.59 -33.11 22.50
C LYS A 435 24.56 -34.19 22.79
N CYS A 436 23.27 -33.93 22.58
CA CYS A 436 22.24 -34.96 22.68
C CYS A 436 22.46 -36.04 21.61
N LEU A 437 22.73 -35.65 20.36
CA LEU A 437 23.00 -36.58 19.27
C LEU A 437 24.23 -37.47 19.53
N ASP A 438 25.28 -36.92 20.16
CA ASP A 438 26.47 -37.65 20.60
C ASP A 438 26.17 -38.70 21.68
N GLN A 439 25.22 -38.45 22.59
CA GLN A 439 24.76 -39.45 23.56
C GLN A 439 24.10 -40.66 22.86
N PHE A 440 23.59 -40.47 21.65
CA PHE A 440 23.07 -41.52 20.78
C PHE A 440 24.11 -42.00 19.76
N GLU A 441 25.38 -41.62 19.93
CA GLU A 441 26.52 -41.97 19.09
C GLU A 441 26.39 -41.51 17.64
N PHE A 442 25.60 -40.46 17.38
CA PHE A 442 25.22 -40.00 16.04
C PHE A 442 24.60 -41.09 15.15
N ASP A 443 24.07 -42.15 15.76
CA ASP A 443 23.54 -43.30 15.02
C ASP A 443 22.09 -43.05 14.62
N TYR A 444 21.87 -42.68 13.35
CA TYR A 444 20.55 -42.39 12.83
C TYR A 444 19.60 -43.59 12.90
N SER A 445 20.10 -44.82 13.01
CA SER A 445 19.25 -45.99 13.21
C SER A 445 18.52 -45.99 14.56
N LYS A 446 19.04 -45.25 15.55
CA LYS A 446 18.43 -45.10 16.88
C LYS A 446 17.38 -43.98 16.97
N ILE A 447 17.22 -43.19 15.90
CA ILE A 447 16.33 -42.04 15.85
C ILE A 447 15.08 -42.41 15.02
N PRO A 448 13.87 -42.45 15.57
CA PRO A 448 12.64 -42.86 14.88
C PRO A 448 12.03 -41.73 14.03
N VAL A 449 12.85 -41.01 13.26
CA VAL A 449 12.44 -39.98 12.29
C VAL A 449 12.77 -40.45 10.87
N ALA A 450 12.09 -39.93 9.85
CA ALA A 450 12.44 -40.21 8.45
C ALA A 450 13.86 -39.72 8.14
N LYS A 451 14.65 -40.56 7.47
CA LYS A 451 16.03 -40.23 7.07
C LYS A 451 16.07 -39.94 5.58
N GLN A 452 16.98 -39.06 5.20
CA GLN A 452 17.20 -38.70 3.81
C GLN A 452 17.59 -39.90 2.92
N PHE A 453 18.39 -40.86 3.42
CA PHE A 453 18.72 -42.08 2.66
C PHE A 453 17.53 -43.02 2.45
N ASP A 454 16.43 -42.86 3.19
CA ASP A 454 15.20 -43.64 3.00
C ASP A 454 14.18 -42.91 2.11
N PHE A 455 14.49 -41.70 1.61
CA PHE A 455 13.56 -40.83 0.90
C PHE A 455 12.90 -41.52 -0.29
N PHE A 456 13.71 -42.14 -1.16
CA PHE A 456 13.20 -42.77 -2.37
C PHE A 456 12.21 -43.89 -2.06
N GLN A 457 12.58 -44.77 -1.14
CA GLN A 457 11.77 -45.91 -0.71
C GLN A 457 10.45 -45.46 -0.09
N ASN A 458 10.52 -44.47 0.81
CA ASN A 458 9.35 -44.02 1.58
C ASN A 458 8.39 -43.15 0.75
N GLU A 459 8.93 -42.27 -0.10
CA GLU A 459 8.14 -41.24 -0.76
C GLU A 459 7.80 -41.53 -2.22
N ILE A 460 8.62 -42.33 -2.92
CA ILE A 460 8.56 -42.48 -4.38
C ILE A 460 8.20 -43.92 -4.79
N GLU A 461 8.87 -44.93 -4.23
CA GLU A 461 8.81 -46.31 -4.72
C GLU A 461 7.40 -46.90 -4.76
N SER A 462 6.58 -46.61 -3.75
CA SER A 462 5.20 -47.12 -3.65
C SER A 462 4.17 -46.34 -4.48
N LEU A 463 4.56 -45.26 -5.18
CA LEU A 463 3.63 -44.43 -5.93
C LEU A 463 3.32 -44.99 -7.32
N ASN A 464 2.03 -45.27 -7.54
CA ASN A 464 1.50 -45.71 -8.85
C ASN A 464 1.14 -44.56 -9.80
N GLN A 465 1.18 -43.31 -9.32
CA GLN A 465 0.85 -42.12 -10.11
C GLN A 465 2.10 -41.35 -10.54
N LYS A 466 1.95 -40.49 -11.55
CA LYS A 466 3.02 -39.60 -12.00
C LYS A 466 3.45 -38.66 -10.87
N VAL A 467 4.75 -38.62 -10.60
CA VAL A 467 5.35 -37.80 -9.56
C VAL A 467 6.53 -36.99 -10.11
N VAL A 468 6.61 -35.73 -9.70
CA VAL A 468 7.78 -34.88 -9.89
C VAL A 468 8.44 -34.70 -8.53
N VAL A 469 9.73 -35.04 -8.43
CA VAL A 469 10.58 -34.75 -7.27
C VAL A 469 11.34 -33.47 -7.56
N PHE A 470 10.95 -32.38 -6.91
CA PHE A 470 11.58 -31.07 -7.03
C PHE A 470 12.60 -30.92 -5.90
N ILE A 471 13.88 -30.96 -6.22
CA ILE A 471 14.98 -30.80 -5.27
C ILE A 471 15.49 -29.37 -5.38
N SER A 472 15.27 -28.58 -4.33
CA SER A 472 15.84 -27.24 -4.22
C SER A 472 17.04 -27.30 -3.28
N ASP A 473 18.23 -27.09 -3.85
CA ASP A 473 19.51 -27.07 -3.15
C ASP A 473 19.48 -26.01 -2.03
N ALA A 474 20.00 -26.38 -0.86
CA ALA A 474 20.03 -25.54 0.35
C ALA A 474 18.66 -25.00 0.83
N LEU A 475 17.52 -25.61 0.48
CA LEU A 475 16.20 -25.15 0.94
C LEU A 475 15.98 -25.46 2.43
N ARG A 476 16.14 -24.43 3.28
CA ARG A 476 15.87 -24.49 4.73
C ARG A 476 14.42 -24.82 5.03
N TYR A 477 14.20 -25.54 6.13
CA TYR A 477 12.87 -25.89 6.62
C TYR A 477 11.95 -24.68 6.86
N GLU A 478 12.50 -23.58 7.39
CA GLU A 478 11.74 -22.35 7.61
C GLU A 478 11.25 -21.69 6.31
N VAL A 479 12.09 -21.72 5.26
CA VAL A 479 11.74 -21.22 3.93
C VAL A 479 10.63 -22.07 3.32
N ALA A 480 10.68 -23.38 3.55
CA ALA A 480 9.67 -24.31 3.08
C ALA A 480 8.30 -24.09 3.74
N HIS A 481 8.25 -23.63 5.00
CA HIS A 481 7.00 -23.19 5.64
C HIS A 481 6.40 -21.95 4.94
N GLU A 482 7.23 -20.99 4.54
CA GLU A 482 6.78 -19.85 3.74
C GLU A 482 6.29 -20.29 2.36
N LEU A 483 7.05 -21.15 1.67
CA LEU A 483 6.65 -21.76 0.40
C LEU A 483 5.32 -22.54 0.53
N LEU A 484 5.13 -23.33 1.58
CA LEU A 484 3.89 -24.06 1.83
C LEU A 484 2.70 -23.11 1.91
N SER A 485 2.86 -21.99 2.62
CA SER A 485 1.83 -20.97 2.75
C SER A 485 1.53 -20.32 1.39
N GLU A 486 2.55 -20.00 0.60
CA GLU A 486 2.40 -19.48 -0.76
C GLU A 486 1.73 -20.45 -1.74
N LEU A 487 1.99 -21.76 -1.58
CA LEU A 487 1.34 -22.82 -2.33
C LEU A 487 -0.14 -22.98 -1.98
N HIS A 488 -0.56 -22.61 -0.75
CA HIS A 488 -1.96 -22.61 -0.34
C HIS A 488 -2.76 -21.45 -0.94
N GLY A 489 -2.10 -20.38 -1.37
CA GLY A 489 -2.70 -19.27 -2.12
C GLY A 489 -3.28 -19.68 -3.47
N ASP A 490 -2.88 -20.82 -4.06
CA ASP A 490 -3.59 -21.41 -5.19
C ASP A 490 -4.80 -22.23 -4.70
N VAL A 491 -6.00 -21.76 -5.03
CA VAL A 491 -7.27 -22.41 -4.66
C VAL A 491 -7.39 -23.86 -5.13
N ASN A 492 -6.70 -24.24 -6.21
CA ASN A 492 -6.73 -25.60 -6.75
C ASN A 492 -5.64 -26.51 -6.19
N ASN A 493 -4.78 -25.98 -5.32
CA ASN A 493 -3.63 -26.70 -4.81
C ASN A 493 -3.86 -27.17 -3.37
N THR A 494 -3.50 -28.42 -3.12
CA THR A 494 -3.50 -29.03 -1.79
C THR A 494 -2.07 -29.46 -1.46
N ALA A 495 -1.46 -28.77 -0.50
CA ALA A 495 -0.11 -29.06 -0.04
C ALA A 495 -0.06 -29.37 1.45
N LYS A 496 0.81 -30.30 1.85
CA LYS A 496 1.15 -30.61 3.25
C LYS A 496 2.66 -30.75 3.36
N MET A 497 3.20 -30.52 4.56
CA MET A 497 4.64 -30.64 4.80
C MET A 497 4.92 -31.57 5.98
N LYS A 498 6.01 -32.31 5.86
CA LYS A 498 6.71 -32.99 6.95
C LYS A 498 8.20 -32.69 6.85
N TYR A 499 9.00 -33.20 7.76
CA TYR A 499 10.46 -33.11 7.71
C TYR A 499 11.11 -34.49 7.66
N MET A 500 12.37 -34.51 7.24
CA MET A 500 13.30 -35.62 7.41
C MET A 500 14.64 -35.08 7.90
N ILE A 501 15.49 -35.97 8.41
CA ILE A 501 16.86 -35.63 8.79
C ILE A 501 17.82 -35.89 7.62
N ALA A 502 18.55 -34.86 7.21
CA ALA A 502 19.60 -34.93 6.21
C ALA A 502 20.88 -35.54 6.79
N SER A 503 21.71 -36.00 5.86
CA SER A 503 23.00 -36.63 6.17
C SER A 503 23.95 -35.67 6.88
N ILE A 504 24.84 -36.22 7.70
CA ILE A 504 26.06 -35.53 8.14
C ILE A 504 27.25 -36.18 7.41
N PRO A 505 28.11 -35.42 6.72
CA PRO A 505 28.04 -33.97 6.56
C PRO A 505 26.90 -33.53 5.63
N SER A 506 26.27 -32.40 5.95
CA SER A 506 25.14 -31.81 5.20
C SER A 506 25.62 -31.11 3.92
N LYS A 507 26.19 -31.90 3.01
CA LYS A 507 26.80 -31.43 1.77
C LYS A 507 26.02 -31.90 0.55
N THR A 508 25.93 -31.02 -0.44
CA THR A 508 25.23 -31.22 -1.72
C THR A 508 25.42 -32.60 -2.34
N ASN A 509 26.67 -32.98 -2.65
CA ASN A 509 26.94 -34.25 -3.34
C ASN A 509 26.52 -35.49 -2.51
N ILE A 510 26.62 -35.41 -1.18
CA ILE A 510 26.19 -36.47 -0.26
C ILE A 510 24.66 -36.50 -0.18
N GLY A 511 24.02 -35.38 0.14
CA GLY A 511 22.56 -35.30 0.27
C GLY A 511 21.84 -35.68 -1.02
N MET A 512 22.29 -35.16 -2.17
CA MET A 512 21.72 -35.51 -3.48
C MET A 512 21.88 -37.00 -3.82
N ALA A 513 22.99 -37.63 -3.43
CA ALA A 513 23.19 -39.06 -3.67
C ALA A 513 22.18 -39.91 -2.87
N GLN A 514 21.83 -39.48 -1.66
CA GLN A 514 20.90 -40.18 -0.78
C GLN A 514 19.43 -40.06 -1.19
N LEU A 515 19.07 -39.06 -2.01
CA LEU A 515 17.71 -38.89 -2.55
C LEU A 515 17.41 -39.78 -3.75
N LEU A 516 18.42 -40.48 -4.29
CA LEU A 516 18.30 -41.38 -5.43
C LEU A 516 17.80 -42.77 -4.99
N PRO A 517 17.31 -43.61 -5.93
CA PRO A 517 16.94 -44.99 -5.64
C PRO A 517 18.05 -45.75 -4.90
N ALA A 518 17.62 -46.59 -3.94
CA ALA A 518 18.52 -47.38 -3.11
C ALA A 518 19.45 -48.24 -3.98
N GLY A 519 20.75 -48.17 -3.66
CA GLY A 519 21.80 -48.99 -4.24
C GLY A 519 23.04 -48.94 -3.37
N GLU A 520 24.14 -49.56 -3.81
CA GLU A 520 25.37 -49.58 -3.02
C GLU A 520 26.11 -48.24 -3.16
N LEU A 521 25.82 -47.30 -2.26
CA LEU A 521 26.53 -46.03 -2.20
C LEU A 521 27.95 -46.22 -1.66
N VAL A 522 28.94 -45.72 -2.38
CA VAL A 522 30.37 -45.77 -2.02
C VAL A 522 30.97 -44.38 -2.08
N TYR A 523 31.73 -44.02 -1.05
CA TYR A 523 32.47 -42.78 -0.90
C TYR A 523 33.94 -42.95 -1.32
N ASN A 524 34.28 -42.51 -2.53
CA ASN A 524 35.61 -42.65 -3.12
C ASN A 524 36.41 -41.35 -2.98
N ASN A 525 36.88 -41.02 -1.76
CA ASN A 525 37.70 -39.83 -1.49
C ASN A 525 37.10 -38.49 -1.97
N GLY A 526 35.77 -38.37 -1.93
CA GLY A 526 35.04 -37.17 -2.34
C GLY A 526 34.06 -37.42 -3.48
N ASP A 527 34.38 -38.35 -4.37
CA ASP A 527 33.48 -38.82 -5.42
C ASP A 527 32.50 -39.85 -4.86
N ILE A 528 31.27 -39.85 -5.37
CA ILE A 528 30.22 -40.75 -4.90
C ILE A 528 29.68 -41.57 -6.06
N SER A 529 29.60 -42.88 -5.86
CA SER A 529 28.99 -43.80 -6.82
C SER A 529 27.82 -44.55 -6.19
N ASN A 530 26.76 -44.76 -6.98
CA ASN A 530 25.68 -45.69 -6.70
C ASN A 530 25.91 -46.96 -7.52
N SER A 531 26.29 -48.04 -6.82
CA SER A 531 26.91 -49.22 -7.40
C SER A 531 28.15 -48.84 -8.22
N THR A 532 28.08 -48.92 -9.55
CA THR A 532 29.20 -48.60 -10.45
C THR A 532 29.03 -47.27 -11.19
N ILE A 533 27.95 -46.52 -10.92
CA ILE A 533 27.60 -45.28 -11.64
C ILE A 533 27.85 -44.09 -10.71
N SER A 534 28.61 -43.09 -11.16
CA SER A 534 28.78 -41.82 -10.42
C SER A 534 27.42 -41.15 -10.14
N THR A 535 27.24 -40.49 -9.00
CA THR A 535 26.01 -39.69 -8.74
C THR A 535 26.14 -38.25 -9.24
N GLU A 536 27.30 -37.88 -9.77
CA GLU A 536 27.58 -36.56 -10.30
C GLU A 536 27.01 -36.39 -11.72
N GLY A 537 26.36 -35.25 -11.96
CA GLY A 537 25.83 -34.88 -13.27
C GLY A 537 24.49 -35.55 -13.62
N LEU A 538 23.68 -34.82 -14.39
CA LEU A 538 22.35 -35.26 -14.83
C LEU A 538 22.37 -36.58 -15.62
N PRO A 539 23.32 -36.84 -16.56
CA PRO A 539 23.29 -38.08 -17.33
C PRO A 539 23.41 -39.34 -16.46
N ASN A 540 24.26 -39.27 -15.43
CA ASN A 540 24.45 -40.40 -14.52
C ASN A 540 23.24 -40.58 -13.59
N ARG A 541 22.70 -39.48 -13.02
CA ARG A 541 21.46 -39.50 -12.22
C ARG A 541 20.29 -40.07 -13.01
N ASN A 542 20.17 -39.70 -14.29
CA ASN A 542 19.17 -40.25 -15.19
C ASN A 542 19.33 -41.76 -15.36
N THR A 543 20.56 -42.23 -15.57
CA THR A 543 20.86 -43.66 -15.68
C THR A 543 20.50 -44.43 -14.39
N ILE A 544 20.78 -43.85 -13.23
CA ILE A 544 20.43 -44.44 -11.92
C ILE A 544 18.91 -44.54 -11.77
N LEU A 545 18.16 -43.48 -12.06
CA LEU A 545 16.69 -43.48 -11.99
C LEU A 545 16.07 -44.50 -12.95
N GLN A 546 16.60 -44.59 -14.18
CA GLN A 546 16.09 -45.50 -15.21
C GLN A 546 16.32 -46.98 -14.88
N LYS A 547 17.32 -47.32 -14.05
CA LYS A 547 17.50 -48.67 -13.51
C LYS A 547 16.38 -49.08 -12.57
N PHE A 548 15.83 -48.14 -11.81
CA PHE A 548 14.67 -48.40 -10.96
C PHE A 548 13.37 -48.43 -11.79
N LYS A 549 13.14 -47.41 -12.61
CA LYS A 549 11.95 -47.30 -13.45
C LYS A 549 12.30 -46.66 -14.79
N THR A 550 12.09 -47.39 -15.87
CA THR A 550 12.57 -47.03 -17.23
C THR A 550 12.02 -45.70 -17.73
N ASP A 551 10.80 -45.31 -17.33
CA ASP A 551 10.16 -44.03 -17.63
C ASP A 551 10.44 -42.97 -16.54
N SER A 552 11.72 -42.85 -16.17
CA SER A 552 12.23 -41.81 -15.29
C SER A 552 13.16 -40.83 -16.02
N LEU A 553 13.20 -39.59 -15.55
CA LEU A 553 14.07 -38.55 -16.12
C LEU A 553 14.63 -37.60 -15.04
N ALA A 554 15.89 -37.20 -15.18
CA ALA A 554 16.48 -36.09 -14.42
C ALA A 554 16.62 -34.84 -15.32
N VAL A 555 16.21 -33.66 -14.83
CA VAL A 555 16.22 -32.38 -15.55
C VAL A 555 16.64 -31.21 -14.65
N GLN A 556 17.12 -30.12 -15.26
CA GLN A 556 17.35 -28.86 -14.54
C GLN A 556 16.15 -27.93 -14.66
N TYR A 557 15.92 -27.13 -13.62
CA TYR A 557 14.91 -26.09 -13.61
C TYR A 557 15.06 -25.10 -14.79
N SER A 558 16.30 -24.67 -15.08
CA SER A 558 16.63 -23.75 -16.17
C SER A 558 16.18 -24.27 -17.55
N ASP A 559 16.27 -25.58 -17.78
CA ASP A 559 15.79 -26.20 -19.01
C ASP A 559 14.25 -26.11 -19.12
N ILE A 560 13.52 -26.30 -18.03
CA ILE A 560 12.06 -26.31 -18.01
C ILE A 560 11.49 -24.91 -18.30
N ILE A 561 12.10 -23.87 -17.76
CA ILE A 561 11.68 -22.48 -18.01
C ILE A 561 12.03 -22.03 -19.43
N GLY A 562 13.17 -22.47 -19.98
CA GLY A 562 13.61 -22.14 -21.34
C GLY A 562 12.88 -22.93 -22.44
N ASN A 563 12.26 -24.06 -22.09
CA ASN A 563 11.61 -24.95 -23.05
C ASN A 563 10.20 -24.48 -23.47
N SER A 564 9.84 -24.81 -24.72
CA SER A 564 8.46 -24.67 -25.20
C SER A 564 7.49 -25.56 -24.40
N GLN A 565 6.20 -25.24 -24.44
CA GLN A 565 5.18 -26.03 -23.75
C GLN A 565 5.14 -27.48 -24.25
N GLU A 566 5.37 -27.72 -25.55
CA GLU A 566 5.40 -29.06 -26.13
C GLU A 566 6.58 -29.89 -25.60
N LYS A 567 7.78 -29.32 -25.56
CA LYS A 567 8.97 -29.98 -24.98
C LYS A 567 8.74 -30.32 -23.51
N ASN A 568 8.19 -29.38 -22.75
CA ASN A 568 7.85 -29.61 -21.34
C ASN A 568 6.80 -30.73 -21.20
N ARG A 569 5.75 -30.75 -22.02
CA ARG A 569 4.78 -31.85 -22.01
C ARG A 569 5.43 -33.21 -22.30
N ALA A 570 6.42 -33.27 -23.20
CA ALA A 570 7.15 -34.50 -23.47
C ALA A 570 7.98 -34.97 -22.27
N ILE A 571 8.68 -34.05 -21.59
CA ILE A 571 9.42 -34.34 -20.34
C ILE A 571 8.50 -34.93 -19.28
N PHE A 572 7.37 -34.28 -19.02
CA PHE A 572 6.43 -34.70 -17.99
C PHE A 572 5.46 -35.80 -18.47
N LYS A 573 5.75 -36.53 -19.55
CA LYS A 573 5.11 -37.83 -19.84
C LYS A 573 5.70 -38.96 -19.01
N ASN A 574 6.97 -38.83 -18.59
CA ASN A 574 7.65 -39.78 -17.71
C ASN A 574 6.90 -39.91 -16.37
N SER A 575 6.92 -41.10 -15.77
CA SER A 575 6.26 -41.37 -14.49
C SER A 575 6.96 -40.71 -13.31
N VAL A 576 8.29 -40.65 -13.34
CA VAL A 576 9.11 -40.06 -12.28
C VAL A 576 10.04 -39.03 -12.90
N VAL A 577 9.93 -37.77 -12.51
CA VAL A 577 10.84 -36.72 -12.98
C VAL A 577 11.53 -36.08 -11.79
N TYR A 578 12.86 -36.16 -11.75
CA TYR A 578 13.70 -35.43 -10.80
C TYR A 578 14.07 -34.09 -11.41
N LEU A 579 13.67 -33.00 -10.75
CA LEU A 579 13.94 -31.65 -11.16
C LEU A 579 14.87 -30.99 -10.14
N TYR A 580 16.03 -30.55 -10.61
CA TYR A 580 17.05 -29.91 -9.78
C TYR A 580 17.00 -28.38 -9.93
N HIS A 581 17.16 -27.69 -8.82
CA HIS A 581 17.08 -26.23 -8.69
C HIS A 581 18.07 -25.78 -7.61
N ASP A 582 18.86 -24.74 -7.87
CA ASP A 582 20.07 -24.43 -7.08
C ASP A 582 20.27 -22.93 -6.79
N ILE A 583 19.27 -22.07 -6.98
CA ILE A 583 19.47 -20.62 -6.87
C ILE A 583 19.94 -20.17 -5.47
N ILE A 584 19.49 -20.85 -4.41
CA ILE A 584 19.86 -20.54 -3.03
C ILE A 584 21.35 -20.86 -2.84
N ASP A 585 21.75 -22.11 -3.07
CA ASP A 585 23.11 -22.58 -2.88
C ASP A 585 24.10 -21.86 -3.81
N SER A 586 23.80 -21.78 -5.11
CA SER A 586 24.66 -21.12 -6.10
C SER A 586 24.87 -19.61 -5.88
N THR A 587 23.97 -18.97 -5.12
CA THR A 587 24.10 -17.59 -4.63
C THR A 587 24.89 -17.53 -3.32
N GLY A 588 24.61 -18.45 -2.39
CA GLY A 588 25.21 -18.54 -1.06
C GLY A 588 26.68 -18.92 -1.06
N ASP A 589 27.07 -19.91 -1.86
CA ASP A 589 28.43 -20.47 -1.85
C ASP A 589 29.51 -19.53 -2.42
N LYS A 590 29.08 -18.53 -3.19
CA LYS A 590 29.98 -17.52 -3.77
C LYS A 590 30.12 -16.35 -2.80
N ARG A 591 31.36 -16.12 -2.33
CA ARG A 591 31.74 -14.97 -1.50
C ARG A 591 31.22 -13.61 -2.02
N ALA A 592 31.18 -13.42 -3.34
CA ALA A 592 30.70 -12.18 -3.94
C ALA A 592 29.18 -11.97 -3.86
N SER A 593 28.39 -13.02 -3.60
CA SER A 593 26.93 -12.97 -3.59
C SER A 593 26.26 -13.53 -2.33
N GLU A 594 27.00 -14.11 -1.39
CA GLU A 594 26.45 -14.75 -0.18
C GLU A 594 25.55 -13.83 0.65
N ARG A 595 25.81 -12.52 0.64
CA ARG A 595 24.97 -11.51 1.31
C ARG A 595 23.63 -11.25 0.63
N ARG A 596 23.38 -11.79 -0.57
CA ARG A 596 22.09 -11.72 -1.29
C ARG A 596 21.23 -12.97 -1.08
N ILE A 597 21.62 -13.86 -0.16
CA ILE A 597 20.94 -15.14 0.02
C ILE A 597 19.44 -15.01 0.30
N PHE A 598 19.01 -13.98 1.04
CA PHE A 598 17.58 -13.80 1.33
C PHE A 598 16.78 -13.23 0.17
N ASP A 599 17.44 -12.59 -0.80
CA ASP A 599 16.84 -12.26 -2.09
C ASP A 599 16.67 -13.54 -2.91
N ALA A 600 17.71 -14.38 -3.00
CA ALA A 600 17.65 -15.67 -3.67
C ALA A 600 16.62 -16.63 -3.04
N VAL A 601 16.39 -16.58 -1.73
CA VAL A 601 15.30 -17.29 -1.05
C VAL A 601 13.93 -16.81 -1.54
N THR A 602 13.77 -15.50 -1.73
CA THR A 602 12.52 -14.93 -2.25
C THR A 602 12.29 -15.42 -3.69
N ASP A 603 13.32 -15.35 -4.52
CA ASP A 603 13.28 -15.84 -5.90
C ASP A 603 12.95 -17.34 -5.95
N ALA A 604 13.60 -18.16 -5.11
CA ALA A 604 13.35 -19.59 -5.02
C ALA A 604 11.88 -19.93 -4.70
N ILE A 605 11.29 -19.27 -3.70
CA ILE A 605 9.88 -19.47 -3.35
C ILE A 605 8.99 -19.18 -4.56
N ASP A 606 9.25 -18.07 -5.23
CA ASP A 606 8.51 -17.58 -6.38
C ASP A 606 8.63 -18.51 -7.60
N GLU A 607 9.83 -18.99 -7.89
CA GLU A 607 10.14 -19.94 -8.95
C GLU A 607 9.45 -21.29 -8.72
N ILE A 608 9.57 -21.84 -7.51
CA ILE A 608 8.94 -23.11 -7.14
C ILE A 608 7.41 -22.97 -7.20
N LYS A 609 6.83 -21.92 -6.60
CA LYS A 609 5.38 -21.66 -6.63
C LYS A 609 4.83 -21.61 -8.05
N ARG A 610 5.47 -20.83 -8.94
CA ARG A 610 5.05 -20.71 -10.34
C ARG A 610 5.14 -22.03 -11.08
N LEU A 611 6.23 -22.79 -10.87
CA LEU A 611 6.41 -24.06 -11.57
C LEU A 611 5.46 -25.14 -11.05
N VAL A 612 5.25 -25.26 -9.74
CA VAL A 612 4.27 -26.19 -9.15
C VAL A 612 2.87 -25.94 -9.73
N LYS A 613 2.45 -24.67 -9.82
CA LYS A 613 1.19 -24.29 -10.47
C LYS A 613 1.14 -24.73 -11.93
N LYS A 614 2.23 -24.57 -12.69
CA LYS A 614 2.33 -25.02 -14.11
C LYS A 614 2.30 -26.55 -14.23
N LEU A 615 2.97 -27.27 -13.33
CA LEU A 615 3.01 -28.73 -13.29
C LEU A 615 1.61 -29.33 -13.12
N HIS A 616 0.88 -28.85 -12.11
CA HIS A 616 -0.50 -29.25 -11.84
C HIS A 616 -1.50 -28.71 -12.88
N GLY A 617 -1.31 -27.47 -13.33
CA GLY A 617 -2.21 -26.73 -14.20
C GLY A 617 -2.22 -27.19 -15.66
N SER A 618 -1.02 -27.36 -16.22
CA SER A 618 -0.80 -27.38 -17.68
C SER A 618 0.02 -28.58 -18.17
N LEU A 619 0.65 -29.33 -17.26
CA LEU A 619 1.55 -30.45 -17.57
C LEU A 619 1.05 -31.80 -17.03
N ASN A 620 -0.17 -31.85 -16.49
CA ASN A 620 -0.85 -33.05 -16.01
C ASN A 620 0.03 -33.87 -15.04
N VAL A 621 0.64 -33.18 -14.07
CA VAL A 621 1.36 -33.79 -12.96
C VAL A 621 0.43 -33.89 -11.77
N ALA A 622 0.17 -35.13 -11.33
CA ALA A 622 -0.76 -35.40 -10.23
C ALA A 622 -0.14 -35.02 -8.87
N LYS A 623 1.14 -35.37 -8.68
CA LYS A 623 1.86 -35.20 -7.43
C LYS A 623 3.21 -34.53 -7.65
N VAL A 624 3.52 -33.52 -6.84
CA VAL A 624 4.85 -32.90 -6.76
C VAL A 624 5.35 -33.04 -5.33
N ILE A 625 6.56 -33.56 -5.16
CA ILE A 625 7.25 -33.66 -3.87
C ILE A 625 8.41 -32.70 -3.91
N ILE A 626 8.40 -31.68 -3.05
CA ILE A 626 9.45 -30.67 -2.96
C ILE A 626 10.30 -30.99 -1.74
N THR A 627 11.62 -31.07 -1.92
CA THR A 627 12.55 -31.39 -0.85
C THR A 627 13.92 -30.72 -1.06
N ALA A 628 14.83 -30.94 -0.13
CA ALA A 628 16.18 -30.42 -0.14
C ALA A 628 17.19 -31.52 0.20
N ASP A 629 18.43 -31.31 -0.23
CA ASP A 629 19.60 -32.10 0.15
C ASP A 629 20.21 -31.62 1.48
N HIS A 630 20.18 -30.33 1.76
CA HIS A 630 20.51 -29.73 3.06
C HIS A 630 19.83 -28.37 3.23
N GLY A 631 19.95 -27.80 4.43
CA GLY A 631 19.77 -26.38 4.68
C GLY A 631 21.11 -25.65 4.83
N PHE A 632 21.11 -24.51 5.52
CA PHE A 632 22.33 -23.69 5.71
C PHE A 632 22.27 -22.84 6.98
N LEU A 633 23.44 -22.45 7.46
CA LEU A 633 23.62 -21.37 8.44
C LEU A 633 23.96 -20.07 7.73
N TYR A 634 23.39 -18.96 8.23
CA TYR A 634 23.70 -17.62 7.76
C TYR A 634 23.94 -16.65 8.91
N ASN A 635 25.02 -15.88 8.81
CA ASN A 635 25.33 -14.74 9.67
C ASN A 635 25.45 -13.47 8.81
N ASP A 636 24.79 -12.38 9.21
CA ASP A 636 24.94 -11.11 8.50
C ASP A 636 26.16 -10.34 9.01
N ARG A 637 26.47 -10.46 10.31
CA ARG A 637 27.74 -10.03 10.88
C ARG A 637 28.90 -10.72 10.15
N GLU A 638 29.94 -9.93 9.85
CA GLU A 638 31.17 -10.46 9.28
C GLU A 638 31.84 -11.42 10.25
N ILE A 639 32.26 -12.57 9.73
CA ILE A 639 32.98 -13.59 10.47
C ILE A 639 34.46 -13.31 10.30
N GLU A 640 35.12 -12.99 11.39
CA GLU A 640 36.52 -12.61 11.36
C GLU A 640 37.42 -13.84 11.38
N ASP A 641 38.67 -13.67 10.92
CA ASP A 641 39.66 -14.74 10.92
C ASP A 641 39.88 -15.35 12.32
N LYS A 642 39.73 -14.56 13.39
CA LYS A 642 39.89 -15.04 14.78
C LYS A 642 38.75 -15.97 15.22
N ASP A 643 37.60 -15.92 14.54
CA ASP A 643 36.42 -16.74 14.81
C ASP A 643 36.49 -18.09 14.07
N LEU A 644 37.50 -18.29 13.21
CA LEU A 644 37.70 -19.50 12.40
C LEU A 644 38.66 -20.48 13.07
N GLU A 645 38.26 -21.75 13.10
CA GLU A 645 39.06 -22.85 13.63
C GLU A 645 40.04 -23.41 12.60
N SER A 646 41.23 -23.83 13.06
CA SER A 646 42.19 -24.54 12.21
C SER A 646 41.95 -26.05 12.29
N ILE A 647 42.06 -26.72 11.14
CA ILE A 647 42.03 -28.19 11.06
C ILE A 647 43.40 -28.72 11.52
N SER A 648 43.39 -29.66 12.47
CA SER A 648 44.57 -30.38 12.97
C SER A 648 44.69 -31.77 12.33
N GLU A 649 45.76 -32.50 12.64
CA GLU A 649 45.97 -33.88 12.17
C GLU A 649 44.82 -34.83 12.59
N PRO A 650 44.50 -35.87 11.79
CA PRO A 650 45.16 -36.28 10.54
C PRO A 650 44.76 -35.43 9.34
N ILE A 651 45.65 -35.33 8.34
CA ILE A 651 45.36 -34.66 7.05
C ILE A 651 44.03 -35.19 6.46
N PRO A 652 43.06 -34.30 6.19
CA PRO A 652 41.75 -34.73 5.69
C PRO A 652 41.81 -35.18 4.24
N LEU A 653 41.05 -36.22 3.90
CA LEU A 653 40.76 -36.64 2.52
C LEU A 653 40.02 -35.51 1.77
N THR A 654 39.07 -34.89 2.44
CA THR A 654 38.29 -33.76 1.95
C THR A 654 37.97 -32.82 3.09
N SER A 655 37.96 -31.51 2.85
CA SER A 655 37.61 -30.50 3.86
C SER A 655 36.86 -29.31 3.29
N HIS A 656 35.96 -28.76 4.11
CA HIS A 656 35.22 -27.53 3.85
C HIS A 656 35.02 -26.74 5.15
N ASN A 657 34.21 -25.68 5.10
CA ASN A 657 34.06 -24.71 6.20
C ASN A 657 33.35 -25.24 7.43
N ARG A 658 32.68 -26.40 7.33
CA ARG A 658 31.87 -26.97 8.41
C ARG A 658 32.22 -28.42 8.73
N TYR A 659 33.03 -29.06 7.90
CA TYR A 659 33.39 -30.45 8.09
C TYR A 659 34.74 -30.78 7.43
N PHE A 660 35.31 -31.89 7.86
CA PHE A 660 36.35 -32.58 7.10
C PHE A 660 36.21 -34.09 7.29
N ILE A 661 36.71 -34.88 6.33
CA ILE A 661 36.61 -36.35 6.35
C ILE A 661 38.02 -36.93 6.41
N THR A 662 38.23 -37.91 7.30
CA THR A 662 39.51 -38.56 7.55
C THR A 662 39.36 -40.09 7.53
N PRO A 663 40.43 -40.85 7.20
CA PRO A 663 40.38 -42.32 7.24
C PRO A 663 40.25 -42.88 8.66
N THR A 664 40.70 -42.12 9.65
CA THR A 664 40.67 -42.50 11.07
C THR A 664 39.97 -41.43 11.88
N LYS A 665 39.45 -41.81 13.05
CA LYS A 665 38.84 -40.87 14.01
C LYS A 665 39.79 -39.72 14.34
N SER A 666 39.33 -38.48 14.15
CA SER A 666 40.08 -37.27 14.48
C SER A 666 40.05 -36.96 15.97
N GLN A 667 41.11 -36.34 16.50
CA GLN A 667 41.18 -35.80 17.85
C GLN A 667 41.06 -34.26 17.87
N GLN A 668 40.51 -33.66 16.80
CA GLN A 668 40.24 -32.23 16.73
C GLN A 668 39.47 -31.76 17.96
N ALA A 669 40.02 -30.75 18.64
CA ALA A 669 39.36 -30.13 19.78
C ALA A 669 38.02 -29.51 19.36
N LEU A 670 37.04 -29.50 20.27
CA LEU A 670 35.73 -28.88 20.07
C LEU A 670 34.94 -29.41 18.86
N SER A 671 35.18 -30.66 18.47
CA SER A 671 34.57 -31.30 17.29
C SER A 671 34.15 -32.74 17.59
N TYR A 672 33.08 -33.19 16.93
CA TYR A 672 32.63 -34.58 16.94
C TYR A 672 33.19 -35.29 15.72
N SER A 673 33.85 -36.44 15.91
CA SER A 673 34.35 -37.30 14.83
C SER A 673 33.51 -38.59 14.77
N ILE A 674 32.76 -38.74 13.70
CA ILE A 674 31.61 -39.63 13.53
C ILE A 674 31.91 -40.59 12.37
N PRO A 675 31.73 -41.91 12.51
CA PRO A 675 31.79 -42.82 11.36
C PRO A 675 30.74 -42.40 10.33
N LEU A 676 31.13 -42.20 9.07
CA LEU A 676 30.24 -41.68 8.03
C LEU A 676 28.99 -42.56 7.86
N SER A 677 29.13 -43.87 8.04
CA SER A 677 28.05 -44.86 7.98
C SER A 677 26.96 -44.72 9.07
N LYS A 678 27.19 -43.92 10.11
CA LYS A 678 26.18 -43.68 11.18
C LYS A 678 25.13 -42.66 10.78
N THR A 679 25.45 -41.77 9.85
CA THR A 679 24.62 -40.65 9.43
C THR A 679 24.28 -40.70 7.93
N THR A 680 24.71 -41.76 7.24
CA THR A 680 24.54 -41.97 5.80
C THR A 680 24.30 -43.46 5.49
N SER A 681 23.98 -43.79 4.25
CA SER A 681 23.95 -45.18 3.77
C SER A 681 25.27 -45.66 3.14
N PHE A 682 26.37 -44.90 3.29
CA PHE A 682 27.70 -45.31 2.82
C PHE A 682 28.25 -46.47 3.66
N LYS A 683 28.98 -47.39 3.02
CA LYS A 683 29.62 -48.54 3.70
C LYS A 683 31.09 -48.28 4.04
N ASP A 684 31.64 -47.14 3.63
CA ASP A 684 33.04 -46.79 3.78
C ASP A 684 33.42 -46.57 5.25
N ASP A 685 34.59 -47.10 5.63
CA ASP A 685 35.16 -46.94 6.97
C ASP A 685 35.96 -45.64 7.05
N VAL A 686 35.25 -44.50 6.96
CA VAL A 686 35.80 -43.15 7.08
C VAL A 686 35.03 -42.36 8.13
N PHE A 687 35.64 -41.29 8.64
CA PHE A 687 35.10 -40.46 9.70
C PHE A 687 34.85 -39.05 9.19
N VAL A 688 33.62 -38.55 9.36
CA VAL A 688 33.32 -37.13 9.21
C VAL A 688 33.53 -36.44 10.55
N THR A 689 34.21 -35.30 10.53
CA THR A 689 34.39 -34.45 11.70
C THR A 689 33.67 -33.13 11.51
N ILE A 690 32.83 -32.76 12.46
CA ILE A 690 32.04 -31.51 12.50
C ILE A 690 32.28 -30.78 13.83
N PRO A 691 32.14 -29.45 13.89
CA PRO A 691 32.27 -28.71 15.14
C PRO A 691 31.13 -29.03 16.13
N TYR A 692 31.34 -28.75 17.42
CA TYR A 692 30.33 -28.93 18.47
C TYR A 692 29.07 -28.04 18.33
N SER A 693 29.08 -27.08 17.40
CA SER A 693 27.99 -26.13 17.20
C SER A 693 28.07 -25.46 15.81
N VAL A 694 27.98 -24.13 15.73
CA VAL A 694 27.90 -23.32 14.50
C VAL A 694 29.27 -22.82 13.99
N ASN A 695 30.37 -23.20 14.65
CA ASN A 695 31.74 -22.80 14.31
C ASN A 695 32.14 -23.15 12.87
N ARG A 696 33.14 -22.45 12.34
CA ARG A 696 33.61 -22.64 10.95
C ARG A 696 35.11 -22.94 10.93
N TYR A 697 35.53 -23.87 10.08
CA TYR A 697 36.94 -24.11 9.79
C TYR A 697 37.47 -23.12 8.76
N ARG A 698 38.74 -22.76 8.91
CA ARG A 698 39.47 -21.92 7.97
C ARG A 698 39.66 -22.64 6.64
N LYS A 699 39.22 -22.00 5.55
CA LYS A 699 39.38 -22.48 4.18
C LYS A 699 39.55 -21.27 3.25
N GLN A 700 40.52 -21.33 2.35
CA GLN A 700 40.75 -20.25 1.39
C GLN A 700 39.76 -20.30 0.22
N GLY A 701 39.38 -19.12 -0.30
CA GLY A 701 38.63 -18.99 -1.54
C GLY A 701 37.11 -19.18 -1.43
N VAL A 702 36.56 -19.28 -0.21
CA VAL A 702 35.15 -19.56 0.06
C VAL A 702 34.51 -18.45 0.90
N GLY A 703 33.19 -18.32 0.84
CA GLY A 703 32.42 -17.44 1.70
C GLY A 703 32.32 -17.97 3.14
N HIS A 704 32.10 -17.07 4.10
CA HIS A 704 31.93 -17.43 5.51
C HIS A 704 30.61 -16.96 6.09
N GLN A 705 29.76 -16.24 5.35
CA GLN A 705 28.48 -15.77 5.86
C GLN A 705 27.43 -16.86 5.63
N PHE A 706 27.46 -17.52 4.48
CA PHE A 706 26.67 -18.71 4.16
C PHE A 706 27.53 -19.97 4.29
N VAL A 707 27.08 -20.96 5.07
CA VAL A 707 27.79 -22.26 5.17
C VAL A 707 26.83 -23.42 5.37
N HIS A 708 27.23 -24.58 4.89
CA HIS A 708 26.61 -25.87 5.13
C HIS A 708 27.70 -26.96 5.29
N GLY A 709 27.31 -28.20 5.58
CA GLY A 709 28.21 -29.34 5.78
C GLY A 709 28.34 -29.80 7.24
N GLY A 710 27.82 -29.04 8.20
CA GLY A 710 27.81 -29.40 9.62
C GLY A 710 26.57 -30.22 10.02
N GLY A 711 26.30 -30.28 11.33
CA GLY A 711 25.16 -31.00 11.90
C GLY A 711 24.10 -30.11 12.56
N SER A 712 24.10 -28.79 12.30
CA SER A 712 23.11 -27.90 12.93
C SER A 712 21.70 -28.23 12.47
N LEU A 713 20.69 -27.97 13.29
CA LEU A 713 19.27 -28.19 12.95
C LEU A 713 18.88 -27.42 11.68
N GLN A 714 19.43 -26.22 11.48
CA GLN A 714 19.25 -25.41 10.27
C GLN A 714 19.80 -26.09 9.00
N GLU A 715 20.83 -26.92 9.13
CA GLU A 715 21.45 -27.67 8.04
C GLU A 715 20.78 -29.04 7.82
N VAL A 716 20.40 -29.75 8.90
CA VAL A 716 19.97 -31.15 8.81
C VAL A 716 18.46 -31.37 8.80
N VAL A 717 17.65 -30.43 9.29
CA VAL A 717 16.19 -30.55 9.18
C VAL A 717 15.77 -30.04 7.80
N VAL A 718 15.37 -30.97 6.92
CA VAL A 718 15.00 -30.64 5.54
C VAL A 718 13.52 -30.96 5.27
N PRO A 719 12.85 -30.15 4.43
CA PRO A 719 11.42 -30.27 4.19
C PRO A 719 11.08 -31.41 3.24
N ILE A 720 9.87 -31.96 3.38
CA ILE A 720 9.19 -32.73 2.35
C ILE A 720 7.79 -32.14 2.22
N ILE A 721 7.58 -31.30 1.20
CA ILE A 721 6.26 -30.77 0.84
C ILE A 721 5.65 -31.71 -0.21
N GLU A 722 4.50 -32.28 0.11
CA GLU A 722 3.67 -33.00 -0.84
C GLU A 722 2.59 -32.06 -1.37
N SER A 723 2.68 -31.71 -2.64
CA SER A 723 1.70 -30.90 -3.38
C SER A 723 0.92 -31.78 -4.34
N SER A 724 -0.40 -31.62 -4.37
CA SER A 724 -1.30 -32.35 -5.26
C SER A 724 -2.44 -31.46 -5.70
N ARG A 725 -2.95 -31.72 -6.90
CA ARG A 725 -4.15 -31.06 -7.40
C ARG A 725 -5.35 -31.95 -7.10
N LYS A 726 -6.03 -31.71 -5.99
CA LYS A 726 -7.31 -32.33 -5.70
C LYS A 726 -8.44 -31.33 -5.91
N ARG A 727 -9.50 -31.74 -6.60
CA ARG A 727 -10.82 -31.10 -6.44
C ARG A 727 -11.38 -31.54 -5.08
N GLU A 728 -10.79 -31.11 -3.98
CA GLU A 728 -11.46 -31.16 -2.68
C GLU A 728 -12.35 -29.90 -2.60
N GLU A 729 -13.62 -30.05 -2.19
CA GLU A 729 -14.50 -28.90 -1.95
C GLU A 729 -13.84 -27.97 -0.93
N VAL A 730 -13.84 -26.67 -1.20
CA VAL A 730 -13.30 -25.64 -0.31
C VAL A 730 -13.88 -25.86 1.10
N VAL A 731 -13.03 -26.26 2.05
CA VAL A 731 -13.48 -26.62 3.41
C VAL A 731 -14.07 -25.39 4.11
N SER A 732 -13.46 -24.23 3.92
CA SER A 732 -14.00 -22.92 4.32
C SER A 732 -13.20 -21.77 3.69
N LYS A 733 -13.77 -20.56 3.63
CA LYS A 733 -13.03 -19.32 3.34
C LYS A 733 -12.56 -18.67 4.65
N VAL A 734 -11.47 -17.91 4.62
CA VAL A 734 -11.02 -17.06 5.73
C VAL A 734 -12.14 -16.11 6.16
N ARG A 735 -12.14 -15.69 7.41
CA ARG A 735 -13.20 -14.84 7.97
C ARG A 735 -12.71 -13.39 8.17
N PRO A 736 -13.55 -12.40 7.85
CA PRO A 736 -13.30 -11.03 8.26
C PRO A 736 -13.70 -10.84 9.72
N SER A 737 -12.95 -10.02 10.44
CA SER A 737 -13.37 -9.42 11.70
C SER A 737 -13.06 -7.92 11.72
N LEU A 738 -13.72 -7.20 12.63
CA LEU A 738 -13.49 -5.78 12.84
C LEU A 738 -12.64 -5.58 14.09
N ILE A 739 -11.59 -4.78 13.98
CA ILE A 739 -10.70 -4.47 15.10
C ILE A 739 -11.40 -3.56 16.12
N ASN A 740 -12.27 -2.65 15.66
CA ASN A 740 -12.95 -1.65 16.50
C ASN A 740 -14.48 -1.89 16.58
N LYS A 741 -14.90 -3.10 17.00
CA LYS A 741 -16.33 -3.42 17.15
C LYS A 741 -17.02 -2.47 18.15
N GLY A 742 -18.22 -2.01 17.81
CA GLY A 742 -19.07 -1.20 18.69
C GLY A 742 -18.79 0.31 18.72
N ASP A 743 -17.67 0.77 18.15
CA ASP A 743 -17.27 2.19 18.15
C ASP A 743 -17.21 2.79 16.73
N LEU A 744 -17.91 2.18 15.77
CA LEU A 744 -17.95 2.66 14.39
C LEU A 744 -18.80 3.93 14.27
N LYS A 745 -18.17 5.01 13.81
CA LYS A 745 -18.81 6.31 13.65
C LYS A 745 -18.49 6.85 12.26
N VAL A 746 -19.54 7.21 11.51
CA VAL A 746 -19.35 8.07 10.35
C VAL A 746 -19.06 9.46 10.88
N VAL A 747 -17.85 9.94 10.61
CA VAL A 747 -17.44 11.30 10.89
C VAL A 747 -17.24 11.98 9.54
N SER A 748 -17.99 13.06 9.31
CA SER A 748 -17.87 13.87 8.09
C SER A 748 -18.04 13.08 6.80
N ASN A 749 -19.14 12.31 6.70
CA ASN A 749 -19.48 11.43 5.59
C ASN A 749 -18.53 10.26 5.35
N ILE A 750 -17.48 10.08 6.14
CA ILE A 750 -16.59 8.92 6.03
C ILE A 750 -16.69 8.01 7.25
N LEU A 751 -16.73 6.71 7.00
CA LEU A 751 -16.33 5.68 7.95
C LEU A 751 -14.98 5.10 7.51
N ARG A 752 -13.96 5.21 8.36
CA ARG A 752 -12.71 4.46 8.23
C ARG A 752 -12.74 3.29 9.17
N LEU A 753 -12.40 2.11 8.67
CA LEU A 753 -12.30 0.90 9.46
C LEU A 753 -11.17 0.02 8.96
N ASN A 754 -10.70 -0.85 9.84
CA ASN A 754 -9.77 -1.91 9.50
C ASN A 754 -10.48 -3.26 9.62
N ILE A 755 -10.43 -4.03 8.55
CA ILE A 755 -10.93 -5.39 8.49
C ILE A 755 -9.73 -6.31 8.63
N LEU A 756 -9.76 -7.15 9.66
CA LEU A 756 -8.73 -8.15 9.90
C LEU A 756 -9.17 -9.47 9.27
N GLN A 757 -8.29 -10.11 8.51
CA GLN A 757 -8.44 -11.52 8.15
C GLN A 757 -8.08 -12.37 9.37
N ASP A 758 -9.04 -13.07 9.99
CA ASP A 758 -8.91 -13.74 11.29
C ASP A 758 -7.85 -14.84 11.34
N THR A 759 -7.73 -15.60 10.25
CA THR A 759 -6.76 -16.70 10.08
C THR A 759 -6.01 -16.50 8.77
N LYS A 760 -4.75 -16.94 8.67
CA LYS A 760 -4.02 -16.94 7.39
C LYS A 760 -4.67 -17.88 6.38
N VAL A 761 -4.48 -17.61 5.09
CA VAL A 761 -4.83 -18.60 4.06
C VAL A 761 -4.00 -19.86 4.27
N SER A 762 -4.67 -21.00 4.21
CA SER A 762 -4.09 -22.31 4.50
C SER A 762 -4.65 -23.38 3.56
N ARG A 763 -4.34 -24.65 3.85
CA ARG A 763 -5.01 -25.80 3.22
C ARG A 763 -6.51 -25.82 3.49
N MET A 764 -6.95 -25.39 4.68
CA MET A 764 -8.33 -25.50 5.17
C MET A 764 -9.14 -24.21 4.96
N GLU A 765 -8.48 -23.06 5.09
CA GLU A 765 -9.08 -21.73 4.90
C GLU A 765 -8.58 -21.10 3.59
N LYS A 766 -9.47 -20.88 2.63
CA LYS A 766 -9.16 -20.24 1.34
C LYS A 766 -9.44 -18.75 1.34
N GLU A 767 -8.90 -18.03 0.36
CA GLU A 767 -9.11 -16.58 0.23
C GLU A 767 -10.61 -16.21 0.17
N LEU A 768 -10.91 -15.00 0.62
CA LEU A 768 -12.26 -14.44 0.61
C LEU A 768 -12.22 -13.07 -0.06
N SER A 769 -12.99 -12.90 -1.13
CA SER A 769 -13.31 -11.56 -1.65
C SER A 769 -14.53 -11.02 -0.91
N ILE A 770 -14.36 -9.87 -0.26
CA ILE A 770 -15.43 -9.21 0.47
C ILE A 770 -15.88 -7.94 -0.23
N SER A 771 -17.18 -7.66 -0.14
CA SER A 771 -17.77 -6.35 -0.42
C SER A 771 -18.12 -5.67 0.89
N THR A 772 -17.69 -4.42 1.05
CA THR A 772 -17.96 -3.61 2.25
C THR A 772 -18.74 -2.35 1.85
N GLY A 773 -19.83 -2.05 2.56
CA GLY A 773 -20.61 -0.82 2.33
C GLY A 773 -21.45 -0.41 3.56
N LEU A 774 -21.90 0.84 3.56
CA LEU A 774 -22.86 1.37 4.52
C LEU A 774 -24.26 1.30 3.95
N TYR A 775 -25.19 0.82 4.77
CA TYR A 775 -26.57 0.59 4.38
C TYR A 775 -27.52 1.32 5.31
N ASN A 776 -28.55 1.92 4.73
CA ASN A 776 -29.74 2.31 5.45
C ASN A 776 -30.80 1.22 5.22
N ASN A 777 -31.04 0.41 6.24
CA ASN A 777 -31.78 -0.86 6.10
C ASN A 777 -31.13 -1.79 5.06
N ASN A 778 -31.67 -1.81 3.84
CA ASN A 778 -31.18 -2.61 2.72
C ASN A 778 -30.68 -1.77 1.53
N LEU A 779 -30.80 -0.44 1.61
CA LEU A 779 -30.29 0.45 0.56
C LEU A 779 -28.84 0.79 0.85
N LEU A 780 -27.94 0.56 -0.12
CA LEU A 780 -26.56 1.02 -0.06
C LEU A 780 -26.55 2.56 -0.11
N VAL A 781 -25.88 3.19 0.85
CA VAL A 781 -25.79 4.65 1.02
C VAL A 781 -24.34 5.14 1.07
N SER A 782 -23.39 4.32 0.64
CA SER A 782 -21.98 4.70 0.44
C SER A 782 -21.44 4.14 -0.88
N ASN A 783 -20.19 4.45 -1.21
CA ASN A 783 -19.43 3.59 -2.12
C ASN A 783 -19.35 2.15 -1.58
N GLU A 784 -19.20 1.20 -2.49
CA GLU A 784 -18.92 -0.21 -2.20
C GLU A 784 -17.42 -0.45 -2.43
N ILE A 785 -16.71 -1.00 -1.44
CA ILE A 785 -15.29 -1.35 -1.55
C ILE A 785 -15.16 -2.87 -1.62
N ILE A 786 -14.52 -3.35 -2.68
CA ILE A 786 -14.14 -4.77 -2.82
C ILE A 786 -12.72 -4.93 -2.29
N SER A 787 -12.51 -5.89 -1.41
CA SER A 787 -11.19 -6.23 -0.85
C SER A 787 -10.98 -7.73 -0.91
N ILE A 788 -9.74 -8.16 -1.12
CA ILE A 788 -9.37 -9.58 -1.13
C ILE A 788 -8.62 -9.88 0.16
N LEU A 789 -9.14 -10.82 0.94
CA LEU A 789 -8.48 -11.40 2.11
C LEU A 789 -7.79 -12.69 1.66
N ASN A 790 -6.53 -12.57 1.24
CA ASN A 790 -5.72 -13.69 0.74
C ASN A 790 -4.34 -13.79 1.40
N SER A 791 -4.14 -13.10 2.52
CA SER A 791 -2.83 -13.03 3.14
C SER A 791 -2.46 -14.39 3.76
N THR A 792 -1.25 -14.84 3.44
CA THR A 792 -0.62 -16.08 3.94
C THR A 792 0.20 -15.83 5.21
N SER A 793 0.31 -14.57 5.64
CA SER A 793 1.15 -14.16 6.77
C SER A 793 0.50 -14.46 8.12
N ASP A 794 1.32 -14.85 9.10
CA ASP A 794 0.88 -14.95 10.49
C ASP A 794 0.70 -13.56 11.15
N SER A 795 1.33 -12.50 10.60
CA SER A 795 1.28 -11.15 11.16
C SER A 795 -0.10 -10.50 11.00
N PRO A 796 -0.78 -10.08 12.09
CA PRO A 796 -2.08 -9.40 12.00
C PRO A 796 -2.04 -8.12 11.15
N SER A 797 -0.96 -7.35 11.26
CA SER A 797 -0.74 -6.13 10.47
C SER A 797 -0.64 -6.39 8.96
N GLU A 798 -0.11 -7.53 8.54
CA GLU A 798 -0.06 -7.97 7.13
C GLU A 798 -1.35 -8.68 6.68
N ARG A 799 -2.27 -8.93 7.61
CA ARG A 799 -3.60 -9.50 7.40
C ARG A 799 -4.72 -8.47 7.54
N ALA A 800 -4.37 -7.21 7.80
CA ALA A 800 -5.32 -6.13 7.94
C ALA A 800 -5.50 -5.39 6.61
N VAL A 801 -6.75 -5.12 6.24
CA VAL A 801 -7.11 -4.28 5.11
C VAL A 801 -7.82 -3.04 5.63
N ARG A 802 -7.30 -1.87 5.28
CA ARG A 802 -7.94 -0.59 5.59
C ARG A 802 -9.02 -0.31 4.55
N VAL A 803 -10.23 -0.03 5.02
CA VAL A 803 -11.38 0.32 4.18
C VAL A 803 -11.90 1.71 4.57
N GLU A 804 -12.17 2.50 3.55
CA GLU A 804 -12.75 3.83 3.65
C GLU A 804 -14.07 3.88 2.88
N LEU A 805 -15.16 4.14 3.61
CA LEU A 805 -16.51 4.24 3.07
C LEU A 805 -17.01 5.67 3.17
N THR A 806 -17.37 6.25 2.04
CA THR A 806 -17.91 7.60 1.90
C THR A 806 -19.40 7.54 1.61
N LEU A 807 -20.20 8.21 2.43
CA LEU A 807 -21.64 8.35 2.25
C LEU A 807 -21.97 9.06 0.94
N SER A 808 -22.98 8.56 0.23
CA SER A 808 -23.52 9.18 -0.97
C SER A 808 -24.26 10.47 -0.63
N SER A 809 -24.26 11.45 -1.54
CA SER A 809 -24.89 12.76 -1.34
C SER A 809 -26.39 12.68 -1.05
N ASP A 810 -27.08 11.66 -1.57
CA ASP A 810 -28.53 11.47 -1.43
C ASP A 810 -28.91 10.57 -0.24
N THR A 811 -27.99 10.39 0.73
CA THR A 811 -28.22 9.53 1.89
C THR A 811 -29.34 10.08 2.78
N PRO A 812 -30.39 9.30 3.09
CA PRO A 812 -31.42 9.71 4.03
C PRO A 812 -30.82 10.06 5.40
N LYS A 813 -31.28 11.15 6.01
CA LYS A 813 -30.80 11.62 7.32
C LYS A 813 -31.22 10.68 8.46
N ASN A 814 -30.51 9.55 8.60
CA ASN A 814 -30.69 8.58 9.68
C ASN A 814 -29.50 8.60 10.67
N ALA A 815 -29.81 8.73 11.96
CA ALA A 815 -28.84 8.78 13.06
C ALA A 815 -27.98 7.51 13.18
N PHE A 816 -28.45 6.39 12.62
CA PHE A 816 -27.73 5.12 12.60
C PHE A 816 -27.79 4.50 11.21
N LEU A 817 -26.66 3.97 10.80
CA LEU A 817 -26.48 3.17 9.58
C LEU A 817 -26.01 1.76 9.97
N LYS A 818 -26.01 0.85 9.01
CA LYS A 818 -25.47 -0.49 9.17
C LYS A 818 -24.25 -0.64 8.27
N LEU A 819 -23.10 -0.98 8.85
CA LEU A 819 -21.99 -1.53 8.09
C LEU A 819 -22.36 -2.98 7.74
N LYS A 820 -22.33 -3.32 6.45
CA LYS A 820 -22.48 -4.71 6.01
C LYS A 820 -21.27 -5.13 5.21
N ILE A 821 -20.75 -6.31 5.52
CA ILE A 821 -19.66 -6.97 4.80
C ILE A 821 -20.21 -8.29 4.26
N PHE A 822 -20.13 -8.47 2.95
CA PHE A 822 -20.61 -9.67 2.26
C PHE A 822 -19.44 -10.43 1.65
N ASP A 823 -19.60 -11.74 1.48
CA ASP A 823 -18.82 -12.45 0.47
C ASP A 823 -19.29 -11.95 -0.90
N VAL A 824 -18.37 -11.67 -1.83
CA VAL A 824 -18.74 -11.27 -3.20
C VAL A 824 -19.58 -12.37 -3.89
N ASP A 825 -19.38 -13.63 -3.52
CA ASP A 825 -20.14 -14.77 -4.03
C ASP A 825 -21.49 -14.99 -3.31
N ASP A 826 -21.70 -14.39 -2.13
CA ASP A 826 -22.96 -14.42 -1.36
C ASP A 826 -23.31 -13.03 -0.81
N LYS A 827 -24.01 -12.24 -1.63
CA LYS A 827 -24.52 -10.92 -1.27
C LYS A 827 -25.84 -10.95 -0.47
N LEU A 828 -26.38 -12.12 -0.14
CA LEU A 828 -27.63 -12.24 0.60
C LEU A 828 -27.37 -12.32 2.11
N ASN A 829 -26.30 -13.01 2.51
CA ASN A 829 -25.95 -13.20 3.92
C ASN A 829 -24.72 -12.36 4.30
N PRO A 830 -24.88 -11.28 5.09
CA PRO A 830 -23.73 -10.51 5.54
C PRO A 830 -22.86 -11.35 6.50
N LEU A 831 -21.56 -11.41 6.22
CA LEU A 831 -20.54 -11.99 7.10
C LEU A 831 -20.38 -11.16 8.37
N ILE A 832 -20.50 -9.83 8.24
CA ILE A 832 -20.53 -8.89 9.36
C ILE A 832 -21.67 -7.91 9.13
N GLU A 833 -22.50 -7.71 10.14
CA GLU A 833 -23.44 -6.59 10.23
C GLU A 833 -23.21 -5.88 11.56
N GLU A 834 -22.80 -4.61 11.50
CA GLU A 834 -22.53 -3.79 12.69
C GLU A 834 -23.23 -2.45 12.60
N ARG A 835 -23.63 -1.93 13.78
CA ARG A 835 -24.25 -0.62 13.88
C ARG A 835 -23.18 0.46 13.76
N VAL A 836 -23.46 1.47 12.93
CA VAL A 836 -22.61 2.64 12.75
C VAL A 836 -23.38 3.88 13.17
N GLN A 837 -22.80 4.69 14.05
CA GLN A 837 -23.38 5.98 14.43
C GLN A 837 -23.12 7.00 13.33
N ASN A 838 -24.16 7.69 12.87
CA ASN A 838 -24.02 8.73 11.86
C ASN A 838 -23.88 10.11 12.54
N ASN A 839 -22.65 10.51 12.87
CA ASN A 839 -22.40 11.77 13.56
C ASN A 839 -22.53 13.00 12.65
N THR A 840 -22.86 12.83 11.37
CA THR A 840 -23.16 13.94 10.46
C THR A 840 -24.50 14.60 10.76
N LEU A 841 -25.35 13.97 11.59
CA LEU A 841 -26.73 14.40 11.87
C LEU A 841 -26.98 14.78 13.33
N ILE A 842 -26.04 14.53 14.22
CA ILE A 842 -26.23 14.72 15.64
C ILE A 842 -25.90 16.17 15.99
N GLN A 843 -26.93 16.99 16.19
CA GLN A 843 -26.83 18.11 17.14
C GLN A 843 -26.75 17.48 18.53
N SER A 844 -25.63 17.62 19.21
CA SER A 844 -25.53 17.25 20.63
C SER A 844 -26.31 18.27 21.44
N ASP A 845 -27.32 17.83 22.18
CA ASP A 845 -28.04 18.66 23.14
C ASP A 845 -27.05 19.23 24.18
N PHE A 846 -26.88 20.56 24.08
CA PHE A 846 -26.36 21.57 25.01
C PHE A 846 -25.19 21.25 25.96
#